data_AF-A0A8I0AQ17-F1
#
_entry.id   AF-A0A8I0AQ17-F1
#
_cell.length_a   1.000
_cell.length_b   1.000
_cell.length_c   1.000
_cell.angle_alpha   90.00
_cell.angle_beta   90.00
_cell.angle_gamma   90.00
#
_symmetry.space_group_name_H-M   'P 1'
#
loop_
_entity.id
_entity.type
_entity.pdbx_description
1 polymer ?
#
loop_
_entity_poly.entity_id
_entity_poly.type
_entity_poly.pdbx_seq_one_letter_code
_entity_poly.pdbx_strand_id
1 'polypeptide(L)'
;MGRKAKKVISIFLTVVLLFITVPSIEQSNMKAVKAASYNTIAAVNYAMTWGGSKRNPAYKTYDSDCANFVSQCLKAGGLDIYTAWVPTLKDTLANMGFTIIQNPSADQVEPGDVMFYDTTYTGEANHTTIITSKVNGVPKITGHTTNVLDGNYTDKSGTCSWKYGNITWAAILHTSSVSYSNIPKNCTISVDKTSINVGDTVTFTYNIDDAAIRDVGIDRDGSRYASVEVNNSRGTVSYKFNEAGTYCCIIEGRNNVGFNCSTGVYVTVTDSYTPAKPSIKKINIEGKNGYVNFTWDNVKNATCYNLFLYATNNLSEPVQSHWAIRKNTLRIVIPNGTYVVKLCSENETSNGNYYTDGDLSTQFTVNNDPQKPSITSIKTNKSNGNTTFNWNSFRNCTCYNLFIYNINDLEKPVQSHWAIRKNEITIPLDNGTYVAKLCSENETSLGNYYTDGDISDRFVVSIEQHRHEYTKKIIKQPTCKETGIALYTCSCGDTYKEVISKVSHKFTEKSTQSEYLKQSATCTKPAVYYYKCETCSAKGTETYLNGTMLGHLWNTEYSIDKKATCTETGIKSIHCKRCGAQKNSEIVNKIGHMYKKTVSKATKEKNGKIVEECVYCRKNKIKSVIYHPEMITLSKETFTYNGSVQKPKVTIWGANGQIINKSNYIVKYSSGCKKVGTYKVTILFIGNYSGKMKTEFKILPPKTNIRKVSRTLNGIKLTWNKKPCSGYKIYRKTGNSSYKLVKIITRPSVCSYTDRSIKKDRTKYTYRIKTYKSVGKKVIESKTSESKGISWSK
;
A
#
# COMPACT_ATOMS: atom_id res chain seq x y z
N MET A 1 45.00 86.44 -18.92
CA MET A 1 45.50 85.35 -18.04
C MET A 1 44.40 85.00 -17.02
N GLY A 2 43.84 83.79 -17.06
CA GLY A 2 42.63 83.44 -16.28
C GLY A 2 42.48 81.96 -15.88
N ARG A 3 42.47 81.73 -14.55
CA ARG A 3 41.77 80.78 -13.64
C ARG A 3 41.40 79.30 -14.01
N LYS A 4 41.93 78.38 -13.15
CA LYS A 4 41.38 77.22 -12.36
C LYS A 4 40.53 76.05 -12.97
N ALA A 5 40.99 74.78 -12.82
CA ALA A 5 40.54 73.72 -11.83
C ALA A 5 40.63 72.20 -12.25
N LYS A 6 41.28 71.37 -11.39
CA LYS A 6 41.12 69.92 -10.95
C LYS A 6 40.97 68.68 -11.90
N LYS A 7 41.79 67.62 -11.66
CA LYS A 7 41.42 66.22 -11.23
C LYS A 7 42.65 65.28 -11.01
N VAL A 8 42.49 64.21 -10.22
CA VAL A 8 43.52 63.33 -9.60
C VAL A 8 43.12 61.84 -9.74
N ILE A 9 44.11 60.92 -9.78
CA ILE A 9 44.30 59.64 -9.01
C ILE A 9 44.89 58.48 -9.86
N SER A 10 45.90 57.82 -9.27
CA SER A 10 46.89 56.82 -9.73
C SER A 10 46.83 55.59 -8.78
N ILE A 11 47.35 54.37 -9.06
CA ILE A 11 48.72 53.90 -8.67
C ILE A 11 48.90 52.36 -8.96
N PHE A 12 50.01 52.00 -9.67
CA PHE A 12 51.09 50.94 -9.51
C PHE A 12 50.79 49.42 -9.24
N LEU A 13 51.62 48.38 -9.57
CA LEU A 13 52.78 48.10 -10.48
C LEU A 13 53.21 46.58 -10.37
N THR A 14 53.38 45.89 -11.52
CA THR A 14 54.43 44.92 -12.02
C THR A 14 55.20 43.85 -11.19
N VAL A 15 55.47 42.66 -11.81
CA VAL A 15 56.81 41.98 -12.00
C VAL A 15 56.78 41.07 -13.26
N VAL A 16 57.95 40.91 -13.91
CA VAL A 16 58.29 40.59 -15.33
C VAL A 16 58.52 39.09 -15.65
N LEU A 17 58.27 38.73 -16.93
CA LEU A 17 58.41 37.43 -17.62
C LEU A 17 59.86 37.00 -17.95
N LEU A 18 60.07 35.68 -18.04
CA LEU A 18 61.17 35.07 -18.81
C LEU A 18 60.65 33.84 -19.60
N PHE A 19 60.94 33.82 -20.90
CA PHE A 19 60.48 32.86 -21.90
C PHE A 19 61.29 31.55 -21.87
N ILE A 20 60.60 30.40 -21.93
CA ILE A 20 61.09 29.15 -22.51
C ILE A 20 60.00 28.62 -23.45
N THR A 21 60.47 28.13 -24.60
CA THR A 21 59.80 27.62 -25.80
C THR A 21 58.64 26.64 -25.59
N VAL A 22 57.54 26.84 -26.32
CA VAL A 22 56.54 25.79 -26.64
C VAL A 22 56.29 25.81 -28.16
N PRO A 23 56.27 24.65 -28.84
CA PRO A 23 56.05 24.56 -30.28
C PRO A 23 54.60 24.86 -30.68
N SER A 24 54.46 25.27 -31.94
CA SER A 24 53.24 25.49 -32.72
C SER A 24 52.07 24.59 -32.34
N ILE A 25 50.97 25.21 -31.89
CA ILE A 25 49.64 24.61 -31.97
C ILE A 25 49.05 25.05 -33.31
N GLU A 26 48.84 24.08 -34.17
CA GLU A 26 48.05 24.18 -35.40
C GLU A 26 46.74 24.92 -35.15
N GLN A 27 46.39 25.82 -36.08
CA GLN A 27 45.00 26.20 -36.32
C GLN A 27 44.20 24.94 -36.66
N SER A 28 43.76 24.21 -35.64
CA SER A 28 42.71 23.24 -35.78
C SER A 28 41.40 24.01 -35.74
N ASN A 29 40.78 24.09 -36.91
CA ASN A 29 39.38 24.40 -37.15
C ASN A 29 38.54 24.39 -35.86
N MET A 30 38.11 25.56 -35.39
CA MET A 30 36.94 25.66 -34.52
C MET A 30 35.75 25.12 -35.30
N LYS A 31 35.59 23.80 -35.29
CA LYS A 31 34.30 23.16 -35.52
C LYS A 31 33.39 23.79 -34.49
N ALA A 32 32.40 24.55 -34.95
CA ALA A 32 31.21 24.82 -34.18
C ALA A 32 30.73 23.47 -33.62
N VAL A 33 30.95 23.25 -32.32
CA VAL A 33 30.45 22.07 -31.64
C VAL A 33 28.95 22.24 -31.66
N LYS A 34 28.32 21.55 -32.60
CA LYS A 34 26.88 21.37 -32.70
C LYS A 34 26.43 20.92 -31.31
N ALA A 35 25.72 21.78 -30.58
CA ALA A 35 25.26 21.51 -29.23
C ALA A 35 24.67 20.10 -29.20
N ALA A 36 25.35 19.18 -28.50
CA ALA A 36 24.88 17.82 -28.33
C ALA A 36 23.46 17.89 -27.77
N SER A 37 22.53 17.15 -28.37
CA SER A 37 21.10 17.22 -28.04
C SER A 37 20.88 16.84 -26.58
N TYR A 38 20.76 17.85 -25.70
CA TYR A 38 20.47 17.62 -24.31
C TYR A 38 19.01 17.20 -24.16
N ASN A 39 18.80 16.03 -23.54
CA ASN A 39 17.47 15.54 -23.24
C ASN A 39 17.05 16.00 -21.83
N THR A 40 16.37 17.15 -21.78
CA THR A 40 15.81 17.72 -20.55
C THR A 40 14.92 16.74 -19.79
N ILE A 41 14.18 15.89 -20.50
CA ILE A 41 13.24 14.93 -19.92
C ILE A 41 13.99 13.80 -19.22
N ALA A 42 15.05 13.26 -19.83
CA ALA A 42 15.89 12.23 -19.22
C ALA A 42 16.59 12.74 -17.95
N ALA A 43 17.09 13.98 -17.98
CA ALA A 43 17.67 14.63 -16.81
C ALA A 43 16.65 14.82 -15.67
N VAL A 44 15.42 15.27 -15.99
CA VAL A 44 14.34 15.42 -15.02
C VAL A 44 13.90 14.06 -14.46
N ASN A 45 13.77 13.03 -15.28
CA ASN A 45 13.39 11.69 -14.82
C ASN A 45 14.45 11.09 -13.88
N TYR A 46 15.72 11.26 -14.22
CA TYR A 46 16.81 10.86 -13.33
C TYR A 46 16.72 11.61 -12.00
N ALA A 47 16.52 12.92 -12.03
CA ALA A 47 16.37 13.73 -10.84
C ALA A 47 15.17 13.30 -9.98
N MET A 48 14.01 13.00 -10.59
CA MET A 48 12.82 12.54 -9.88
C MET A 48 12.97 11.13 -9.29
N THR A 49 13.79 10.29 -9.93
CA THR A 49 14.07 8.93 -9.50
C THR A 49 15.03 8.92 -8.30
N TRP A 50 16.13 9.67 -8.39
CA TRP A 50 17.26 9.58 -7.45
C TRP A 50 17.39 10.77 -6.49
N GLY A 51 16.66 11.86 -6.73
CA GLY A 51 16.65 13.05 -5.90
C GLY A 51 15.99 12.88 -4.54
N GLY A 52 15.90 13.97 -3.78
CA GLY A 52 15.51 13.91 -2.37
C GLY A 52 16.55 13.14 -1.58
N SER A 53 16.15 12.11 -0.84
CA SER A 53 17.04 11.27 -0.02
C SER A 53 17.46 9.95 -0.67
N LYS A 54 17.08 9.68 -1.94
CA LYS A 54 17.13 8.32 -2.51
C LYS A 54 18.53 7.88 -2.91
N ARG A 55 19.36 8.77 -3.49
CA ARG A 55 20.76 8.55 -3.94
C ARG A 55 20.94 7.36 -4.91
N ASN A 56 21.57 7.58 -6.04
CA ASN A 56 21.92 6.47 -6.93
C ASN A 56 23.12 5.70 -6.36
N PRO A 57 22.99 4.39 -6.02
CA PRO A 57 24.09 3.61 -5.46
C PRO A 57 25.27 3.41 -6.42
N ALA A 58 25.09 3.66 -7.72
CA ALA A 58 26.16 3.58 -8.72
C ALA A 58 27.18 4.73 -8.64
N TYR A 59 26.91 5.78 -7.86
CA TYR A 59 27.77 6.95 -7.73
C TYR A 59 28.18 7.19 -6.28
N LYS A 60 29.39 7.73 -6.09
CA LYS A 60 29.90 8.11 -4.76
C LYS A 60 29.07 9.27 -4.20
N THR A 61 28.75 9.23 -2.91
CA THR A 61 28.03 10.29 -2.19
C THR A 61 28.99 11.15 -1.38
N TYR A 62 28.73 12.45 -1.31
CA TYR A 62 29.52 13.43 -0.55
C TYR A 62 28.67 14.16 0.49
N ASP A 63 29.29 14.81 1.47
CA ASP A 63 28.57 15.61 2.48
C ASP A 63 27.88 16.84 1.86
N SER A 64 28.52 17.48 0.87
CA SER A 64 27.90 18.48 -0.01
C SER A 64 27.73 17.92 -1.41
N ASP A 65 26.61 17.22 -1.62
CA ASP A 65 26.39 16.37 -2.81
C ASP A 65 25.68 17.06 -3.98
N CYS A 66 25.47 18.38 -3.93
CA CYS A 66 24.63 19.09 -4.90
C CYS A 66 25.17 19.03 -6.34
N ALA A 67 26.44 19.38 -6.57
CA ALA A 67 27.04 19.33 -7.91
C ALA A 67 27.20 17.89 -8.43
N ASN A 68 27.57 16.97 -7.54
CA ASN A 68 27.67 15.55 -7.87
C ASN A 68 26.32 15.01 -8.37
N PHE A 69 25.22 15.33 -7.69
CA PHE A 69 23.88 14.95 -8.12
C PHE A 69 23.46 15.59 -9.44
N VAL A 70 23.62 16.92 -9.57
CA VAL A 70 23.17 17.62 -10.77
C VAL A 70 23.98 17.16 -11.99
N SER A 71 25.29 16.93 -11.85
CA SER A 71 26.10 16.38 -12.95
C SER A 71 25.64 14.98 -13.39
N GLN A 72 25.19 14.12 -12.46
CA GLN A 72 24.54 12.85 -12.84
C GLN A 72 23.23 13.06 -13.61
N CYS A 73 22.40 14.03 -13.22
CA CYS A 73 21.18 14.37 -13.96
C CYS A 73 21.52 14.83 -15.39
N LEU A 74 22.55 15.67 -15.54
CA LEU A 74 23.03 16.14 -16.83
C LEU A 74 23.60 15.00 -17.69
N LYS A 75 24.31 14.06 -17.06
CA LYS A 75 24.81 12.83 -17.70
C LYS A 75 23.69 11.93 -18.20
N ALA A 76 22.63 11.75 -17.42
CA ALA A 76 21.43 11.07 -17.87
C ALA A 76 20.72 11.82 -19.01
N GLY A 77 20.82 13.16 -19.03
CA GLY A 77 20.39 14.01 -20.14
C GLY A 77 21.29 13.99 -21.37
N GLY A 78 22.39 13.23 -21.36
CA GLY A 78 23.30 13.08 -22.51
C GLY A 78 24.48 14.06 -22.55
N LEU A 79 24.71 14.87 -21.51
CA LEU A 79 25.92 15.69 -21.38
C LEU A 79 26.98 14.91 -20.61
N ASP A 80 28.14 14.64 -21.21
CA ASP A 80 29.22 13.94 -20.51
C ASP A 80 29.94 14.86 -19.49
N ILE A 81 29.27 15.09 -18.37
CA ILE A 81 29.72 15.95 -17.27
C ILE A 81 29.67 15.13 -15.99
N TYR A 82 30.74 15.16 -15.21
CA TYR A 82 30.78 14.55 -13.88
C TYR A 82 31.69 15.37 -12.96
N THR A 83 31.13 16.00 -11.93
CA THR A 83 31.89 16.84 -11.00
C THR A 83 31.16 16.98 -9.66
N ALA A 84 31.92 17.10 -8.58
CA ALA A 84 31.40 17.36 -7.23
C ALA A 84 31.53 18.84 -6.81
N TRP A 85 32.06 19.72 -7.65
CA TRP A 85 32.32 21.12 -7.32
C TRP A 85 31.46 22.09 -8.13
N VAL A 86 30.73 22.97 -7.44
CA VAL A 86 29.65 23.80 -8.03
C VAL A 86 30.17 24.84 -9.03
N PRO A 87 31.22 25.64 -8.76
CA PRO A 87 31.69 26.60 -9.75
C PRO A 87 32.22 25.93 -11.03
N THR A 88 32.95 24.80 -10.93
CA THR A 88 33.36 24.01 -12.12
C THR A 88 32.16 23.56 -12.93
N LEU A 89 31.07 23.13 -12.30
CA LEU A 89 29.86 22.72 -13.02
C LEU A 89 29.25 23.90 -13.82
N LYS A 90 29.16 25.07 -13.18
CA LYS A 90 28.64 26.30 -13.82
C LYS A 90 29.51 26.73 -15.00
N ASP A 91 30.83 26.75 -14.81
CA ASP A 91 31.79 27.15 -15.85
C ASP A 91 31.81 26.14 -17.01
N THR A 92 31.68 24.85 -16.70
CA THR A 92 31.56 23.79 -17.73
C THR A 92 30.34 24.01 -18.61
N LEU A 93 29.17 24.28 -18.02
CA LEU A 93 27.95 24.57 -18.79
C LEU A 93 28.09 25.83 -19.64
N ALA A 94 28.73 26.88 -19.12
CA ALA A 94 29.01 28.09 -19.89
C ALA A 94 29.95 27.82 -21.07
N ASN A 95 31.03 27.07 -20.85
CA ASN A 95 32.00 26.69 -21.89
C ASN A 95 31.41 25.76 -22.95
N MET A 96 30.36 24.99 -22.61
CA MET A 96 29.58 24.19 -23.57
C MET A 96 28.60 25.03 -24.40
N GLY A 97 28.54 26.35 -24.19
CA GLY A 97 27.72 27.27 -24.96
C GLY A 97 26.29 27.45 -24.44
N PHE A 98 25.96 26.93 -23.24
CA PHE A 98 24.65 27.18 -22.63
C PHE A 98 24.57 28.59 -22.04
N THR A 99 23.43 29.24 -22.22
CA THR A 99 23.20 30.59 -21.69
C THR A 99 23.13 30.56 -20.17
N ILE A 100 24.00 31.31 -19.50
CA ILE A 100 23.94 31.54 -18.04
C ILE A 100 23.27 32.88 -17.77
N ILE A 101 22.09 32.85 -17.15
CA ILE A 101 21.35 34.05 -16.75
C ILE A 101 21.60 34.29 -15.26
N GLN A 102 22.11 35.46 -14.90
CA GLN A 102 22.16 35.91 -13.51
C GLN A 102 20.79 36.47 -13.10
N ASN A 103 20.29 36.08 -11.94
CA ASN A 103 19.00 36.46 -11.38
C ASN A 103 17.82 36.24 -12.35
N PRO A 104 17.62 35.00 -12.85
CA PRO A 104 16.57 34.70 -13.81
C PRO A 104 15.18 34.94 -13.22
N SER A 105 14.24 35.39 -14.06
CA SER A 105 12.82 35.41 -13.73
C SER A 105 12.19 34.03 -13.96
N ALA A 106 11.03 33.79 -13.33
CA ALA A 106 10.42 32.46 -13.30
C ALA A 106 9.98 31.91 -14.66
N ASP A 107 9.66 32.81 -15.57
CA ASP A 107 9.31 32.57 -16.96
C ASP A 107 10.52 32.26 -17.86
N GLN A 108 11.75 32.55 -17.40
CA GLN A 108 12.97 32.30 -18.18
C GLN A 108 13.54 30.89 -18.01
N VAL A 109 13.02 30.10 -17.07
CA VAL A 109 13.53 28.76 -16.78
C VAL A 109 12.44 27.70 -16.92
N GLU A 110 12.84 26.51 -17.34
CA GLU A 110 11.96 25.36 -17.57
C GLU A 110 12.54 24.07 -16.97
N PRO A 111 11.71 23.01 -16.79
CA PRO A 111 12.20 21.71 -16.35
C PRO A 111 13.36 21.20 -17.21
N GLY A 112 14.41 20.74 -16.54
CA GLY A 112 15.68 20.33 -17.14
C GLY A 112 16.76 21.41 -17.10
N ASP A 113 16.43 22.66 -16.79
CA ASP A 113 17.42 23.71 -16.51
C ASP A 113 18.06 23.54 -15.14
N VAL A 114 19.27 24.09 -14.99
CA VAL A 114 20.06 24.00 -13.75
C VAL A 114 20.13 25.35 -13.07
N MET A 115 19.89 25.36 -11.76
CA MET A 115 19.98 26.53 -10.90
C MET A 115 21.27 26.51 -10.06
N PHE A 116 21.89 27.66 -9.88
CA PHE A 116 23.09 27.89 -9.08
C PHE A 116 22.86 29.01 -8.07
N TYR A 117 23.46 28.90 -6.88
CA TYR A 117 23.21 29.79 -5.76
C TYR A 117 24.51 30.15 -5.02
N ASP A 118 24.59 31.39 -4.54
CA ASP A 118 25.56 31.80 -3.52
C ASP A 118 24.88 31.79 -2.13
N THR A 119 25.11 30.73 -1.36
CA THR A 119 24.59 30.55 -0.01
C THR A 119 25.52 31.10 1.09
N THR A 120 26.77 31.43 0.77
CA THR A 120 27.80 31.90 1.73
C THR A 120 28.15 33.38 1.59
N TYR A 121 27.49 34.12 0.70
CA TYR A 121 27.69 35.56 0.48
C TYR A 121 29.11 35.92 0.03
N THR A 122 29.76 35.03 -0.72
CA THR A 122 31.14 35.22 -1.20
C THR A 122 31.22 35.78 -2.62
N GLY A 123 30.08 35.89 -3.32
CA GLY A 123 30.01 36.29 -4.73
C GLY A 123 30.16 35.12 -5.72
N GLU A 124 30.34 33.90 -5.22
CA GLU A 124 30.55 32.69 -6.03
C GLU A 124 29.44 31.65 -5.81
N ALA A 125 29.17 30.84 -6.85
CA ALA A 125 28.17 29.78 -6.77
C ALA A 125 28.68 28.59 -5.95
N ASN A 126 28.07 28.31 -4.80
CA ASN A 126 28.48 27.25 -3.88
C ASN A 126 27.38 26.18 -3.68
N HIS A 127 26.20 26.35 -4.28
CA HIS A 127 25.12 25.36 -4.26
C HIS A 127 24.40 25.26 -5.62
N THR A 128 23.82 24.10 -5.94
CA THR A 128 23.11 23.89 -7.21
C THR A 128 21.95 22.90 -7.09
N THR A 129 20.93 23.08 -7.93
CA THR A 129 19.80 22.16 -8.08
C THR A 129 19.33 22.09 -9.53
N ILE A 130 18.50 21.12 -9.87
CA ILE A 130 17.86 21.01 -11.19
C ILE A 130 16.35 21.26 -11.10
N ILE A 131 15.80 21.97 -12.08
CA ILE A 131 14.36 22.21 -12.18
C ILE A 131 13.69 20.94 -12.68
N THR A 132 12.70 20.45 -11.93
CA THR A 132 12.03 19.16 -12.22
C THR A 132 10.57 19.31 -12.60
N SER A 133 9.91 20.38 -12.17
CA SER A 133 8.57 20.71 -12.65
C SER A 133 8.30 22.21 -12.52
N LYS A 134 7.15 22.65 -13.04
CA LYS A 134 6.67 24.03 -12.92
C LYS A 134 5.20 24.01 -12.55
N VAL A 135 4.87 24.59 -11.41
CA VAL A 135 3.50 24.67 -10.89
C VAL A 135 3.07 26.14 -10.86
N ASN A 136 2.05 26.49 -11.66
CA ASN A 136 1.58 27.87 -11.82
C ASN A 136 2.67 28.86 -12.27
N GLY A 137 3.60 28.42 -13.11
CA GLY A 137 4.72 29.25 -13.56
C GLY A 137 5.86 29.36 -12.55
N VAL A 138 5.73 28.76 -11.36
CA VAL A 138 6.80 28.67 -10.36
C VAL A 138 7.53 27.34 -10.53
N PRO A 139 8.82 27.33 -10.84
CA PRO A 139 9.61 26.13 -10.95
C PRO A 139 9.85 25.51 -9.59
N LYS A 140 9.95 24.20 -9.64
CA LYS A 140 10.26 23.34 -8.52
C LYS A 140 11.58 22.65 -8.77
N ILE A 141 12.31 22.48 -7.68
CA ILE A 141 13.69 22.02 -7.73
C ILE A 141 13.84 20.67 -7.06
N THR A 142 14.87 19.95 -7.48
CA THR A 142 15.32 18.71 -6.87
C THR A 142 16.82 18.78 -6.65
N GLY A 143 17.29 18.29 -5.49
CA GLY A 143 18.69 18.37 -5.08
C GLY A 143 19.01 17.53 -3.84
N HIS A 144 20.31 17.31 -3.59
CA HIS A 144 20.80 16.38 -2.55
C HIS A 144 21.27 17.04 -1.25
N THR A 145 21.94 18.20 -1.26
CA THR A 145 22.44 18.81 0.00
C THR A 145 21.31 19.14 0.98
N THR A 146 20.18 19.61 0.47
CA THR A 146 18.97 19.88 1.26
C THR A 146 17.89 18.79 1.13
N ASN A 147 18.19 17.70 0.41
CA ASN A 147 17.30 16.58 0.14
C ASN A 147 15.90 17.01 -0.35
N VAL A 148 15.86 17.88 -1.34
CA VAL A 148 14.61 18.38 -1.93
C VAL A 148 14.22 17.49 -3.11
N LEU A 149 12.96 17.05 -3.17
CA LEU A 149 12.38 16.30 -4.29
C LEU A 149 11.09 16.98 -4.76
N ASP A 150 11.09 17.48 -6.00
CA ASP A 150 10.02 18.29 -6.58
C ASP A 150 9.42 19.29 -5.58
N GLY A 151 10.34 19.95 -4.86
CA GLY A 151 9.99 20.83 -3.77
C GLY A 151 9.76 22.24 -4.27
N ASN A 152 8.89 22.95 -3.55
CA ASN A 152 8.98 24.39 -3.60
C ASN A 152 10.33 24.81 -3.05
N TYR A 153 10.87 25.87 -3.62
CA TYR A 153 11.86 26.64 -2.90
C TYR A 153 11.21 27.20 -1.62
N THR A 154 11.69 26.80 -0.44
CA THR A 154 11.23 27.37 0.84
C THR A 154 12.43 27.88 1.62
N ASP A 155 12.41 29.17 1.96
CA ASP A 155 13.13 29.63 3.14
C ASP A 155 12.54 28.96 4.39
N LYS A 156 13.27 29.00 5.51
CA LYS A 156 12.76 28.51 6.80
C LYS A 156 11.54 29.30 7.33
N SER A 157 11.04 30.31 6.60
CA SER A 157 9.89 31.16 6.99
C SER A 157 8.60 30.89 6.21
N GLY A 158 8.61 30.04 5.19
CA GLY A 158 7.38 29.60 4.52
C GLY A 158 6.66 30.68 3.71
N THR A 159 7.31 31.81 3.43
CA THR A 159 6.76 32.91 2.61
C THR A 159 7.86 33.68 1.88
N CYS A 160 8.31 33.26 0.69
CA CYS A 160 8.55 34.19 -0.45
C CYS A 160 9.00 33.53 -1.75
N SER A 161 8.78 34.30 -2.81
CA SER A 161 9.33 34.26 -4.16
C SER A 161 10.87 34.22 -4.18
N TRP A 162 11.44 33.27 -4.94
CA TRP A 162 12.61 33.47 -5.81
C TRP A 162 13.91 34.12 -5.31
N LYS A 163 14.21 34.26 -4.01
CA LYS A 163 15.56 34.67 -3.58
C LYS A 163 16.01 34.07 -2.24
N TYR A 164 17.19 33.45 -2.26
CA TYR A 164 18.18 33.51 -1.18
C TYR A 164 19.57 33.50 -1.80
N GLY A 165 20.49 34.30 -1.23
CA GLY A 165 21.74 34.70 -1.86
C GLY A 165 21.53 35.92 -2.75
N ASN A 166 22.35 36.96 -2.61
CA ASN A 166 22.23 38.18 -3.42
C ASN A 166 22.38 37.90 -4.93
N ILE A 167 22.89 36.72 -5.29
CA ILE A 167 23.08 36.30 -6.66
C ILE A 167 22.65 34.84 -6.85
N THR A 168 21.75 34.64 -7.81
CA THR A 168 21.40 33.33 -8.36
C THR A 168 21.78 33.28 -9.83
N TRP A 169 22.01 32.09 -10.38
CA TRP A 169 22.16 31.90 -11.82
C TRP A 169 21.30 30.72 -12.29
N ALA A 170 20.83 30.78 -13.53
CA ALA A 170 20.30 29.62 -14.25
C ALA A 170 21.13 29.34 -15.49
N ALA A 171 21.48 28.08 -15.70
CA ALA A 171 21.87 27.59 -17.01
C ALA A 171 20.61 27.18 -17.77
N ILE A 172 20.42 27.74 -18.97
CA ILE A 172 19.28 27.47 -19.84
C ILE A 172 19.60 26.36 -20.82
N LEU A 173 19.02 25.18 -20.60
CA LEU A 173 19.28 23.98 -21.39
C LEU A 173 18.05 23.56 -22.23
N HIS A 174 16.86 24.08 -21.91
CA HIS A 174 15.59 23.73 -22.59
C HIS A 174 15.44 24.22 -24.03
N THR A 175 16.29 25.12 -24.52
CA THR A 175 16.23 25.68 -25.88
C THR A 175 16.78 24.75 -26.97
N SER A 176 17.12 23.50 -26.62
CA SER A 176 17.84 22.55 -27.49
C SER A 176 16.99 21.44 -28.15
N SER A 177 15.64 21.52 -28.18
CA SER A 177 14.82 20.50 -28.87
C SER A 177 13.62 21.03 -29.68
N VAL A 178 13.25 20.25 -30.71
CA VAL A 178 12.31 20.51 -31.81
C VAL A 178 10.98 21.16 -31.38
N SER A 179 10.54 22.20 -32.10
CA SER A 179 9.24 22.85 -31.91
C SER A 179 8.14 22.19 -32.75
N TYR A 180 7.05 21.73 -32.14
CA TYR A 180 5.88 21.16 -32.83
C TYR A 180 4.80 22.24 -33.08
N SER A 181 4.01 22.06 -34.15
CA SER A 181 2.96 23.01 -34.57
C SER A 181 1.52 22.54 -34.28
N ASN A 182 1.32 21.25 -34.01
CA ASN A 182 0.01 20.65 -33.74
C ASN A 182 -0.01 19.98 -32.37
N ILE A 183 -1.19 19.89 -31.73
CA ILE A 183 -1.43 18.93 -30.65
C ILE A 183 -1.26 17.51 -31.26
N PRO A 184 -0.69 16.52 -30.52
CA PRO A 184 -0.55 15.15 -31.02
C PRO A 184 -1.82 14.62 -31.68
N LYS A 185 -1.69 13.88 -32.78
CA LYS A 185 -2.83 13.49 -33.63
C LYS A 185 -2.71 12.05 -34.13
N ASN A 186 -3.78 11.57 -34.77
CA ASN A 186 -3.90 10.19 -35.26
C ASN A 186 -3.68 9.12 -34.17
N CYS A 187 -4.10 9.41 -32.94
CA CYS A 187 -3.94 8.52 -31.79
C CYS A 187 -4.86 7.29 -31.92
N THR A 188 -4.33 6.17 -32.39
CA THR A 188 -5.07 4.90 -32.51
C THR A 188 -4.32 3.78 -31.81
N ILE A 189 -5.06 2.87 -31.18
CA ILE A 189 -4.52 1.69 -30.52
C ILE A 189 -5.44 0.50 -30.80
N SER A 190 -4.85 -0.67 -30.99
CA SER A 190 -5.51 -1.97 -31.07
C SER A 190 -4.71 -3.00 -30.27
N VAL A 191 -5.35 -4.10 -29.89
CA VAL A 191 -4.73 -5.18 -29.13
C VAL A 191 -5.04 -6.52 -29.79
N ASP A 192 -4.09 -7.45 -29.76
CA ASP A 192 -4.24 -8.79 -30.34
C ASP A 192 -5.25 -9.66 -29.57
N LYS A 193 -5.34 -9.48 -28.25
CA LYS A 193 -6.23 -10.25 -27.35
C LYS A 193 -6.96 -9.33 -26.37
N THR A 194 -8.26 -9.54 -26.22
CA THR A 194 -9.10 -8.77 -25.28
C THR A 194 -9.47 -9.55 -24.01
N SER A 195 -9.14 -10.83 -23.95
CA SER A 195 -9.38 -11.69 -22.79
C SER A 195 -8.22 -12.65 -22.60
N ILE A 196 -7.58 -12.59 -21.43
CA ILE A 196 -6.35 -13.33 -21.10
C ILE A 196 -6.35 -13.76 -19.63
N ASN A 197 -5.40 -14.60 -19.23
CA ASN A 197 -5.17 -14.91 -17.82
C ASN A 197 -4.05 -14.06 -17.20
N VAL A 198 -4.03 -13.99 -15.87
CA VAL A 198 -2.89 -13.44 -15.12
C VAL A 198 -1.61 -14.16 -15.55
N GLY A 199 -0.60 -13.40 -15.93
CA GLY A 199 0.68 -13.88 -16.46
C GLY A 199 0.77 -13.91 -17.99
N ASP A 200 -0.33 -13.72 -18.72
CA ASP A 200 -0.28 -13.65 -20.17
C ASP A 200 0.20 -12.27 -20.65
N THR A 201 0.79 -12.26 -21.85
CA THR A 201 1.22 -11.06 -22.54
C THR A 201 0.27 -10.73 -23.69
N VAL A 202 -0.07 -9.45 -23.84
CA VAL A 202 -0.76 -8.93 -25.02
C VAL A 202 0.17 -8.01 -25.79
N THR A 203 -0.10 -7.84 -27.08
CA THR A 203 0.62 -6.93 -27.96
C THR A 203 -0.32 -5.83 -28.44
N PHE A 204 0.04 -4.58 -28.16
CA PHE A 204 -0.63 -3.39 -28.64
C PHE A 204 -0.01 -2.93 -29.95
N THR A 205 -0.83 -2.64 -30.94
CA THR A 205 -0.42 -1.92 -32.15
C THR A 205 -0.93 -0.48 -32.06
N TYR A 206 -0.05 0.51 -32.21
CA TYR A 206 -0.36 1.91 -31.97
C TYR A 206 0.12 2.84 -33.09
N ASN A 207 -0.54 4.01 -33.17
CA ASN A 207 -0.13 5.15 -33.99
C ASN A 207 -0.37 6.46 -33.21
N ILE A 208 0.60 7.38 -33.25
CA ILE A 208 0.49 8.72 -32.68
C ILE A 208 1.54 9.68 -33.30
N ASP A 209 1.04 10.63 -34.07
CA ASP A 209 1.84 11.62 -34.80
C ASP A 209 2.00 12.91 -33.99
N ASP A 210 3.02 13.71 -34.32
CA ASP A 210 3.34 15.00 -33.70
C ASP A 210 3.54 14.93 -32.16
N ALA A 211 3.84 13.77 -31.60
CA ALA A 211 4.12 13.60 -30.18
C ALA A 211 5.62 13.60 -29.90
N ALA A 212 6.04 14.39 -28.91
CA ALA A 212 7.42 14.39 -28.41
C ALA A 212 7.63 13.27 -27.38
N ILE A 213 6.60 13.00 -26.57
CA ILE A 213 6.52 11.92 -25.59
C ILE A 213 5.34 11.03 -25.99
N ARG A 214 5.51 9.71 -25.94
CA ARG A 214 4.49 8.74 -26.33
C ARG A 214 4.53 7.53 -25.40
N ASP A 215 3.36 7.11 -24.94
CA ASP A 215 3.25 5.96 -24.05
C ASP A 215 1.92 5.24 -24.27
N VAL A 216 1.96 3.91 -24.16
CA VAL A 216 0.76 3.10 -23.98
C VAL A 216 0.40 3.12 -22.50
N GLY A 217 -0.66 3.85 -22.19
CA GLY A 217 -1.25 3.93 -20.87
C GLY A 217 -2.20 2.79 -20.59
N ILE A 218 -2.01 2.12 -19.46
CA ILE A 218 -2.84 1.02 -18.99
C ILE A 218 -3.56 1.50 -17.74
N ASP A 219 -4.86 1.73 -17.85
CA ASP A 219 -5.70 2.27 -16.78
C ASP A 219 -6.55 1.15 -16.16
N ARG A 220 -6.77 1.23 -14.85
CA ARG A 220 -7.67 0.36 -14.08
C ARG A 220 -8.51 1.24 -13.15
N ASP A 221 -9.81 0.99 -13.09
CA ASP A 221 -10.75 1.74 -12.23
C ASP A 221 -10.66 3.27 -12.39
N GLY A 222 -10.38 3.74 -13.61
CA GLY A 222 -10.26 5.16 -13.95
C GLY A 222 -8.95 5.83 -13.52
N SER A 223 -7.93 5.07 -13.14
CA SER A 223 -6.59 5.56 -12.78
C SER A 223 -5.49 4.80 -13.53
N ARG A 224 -4.34 5.45 -13.77
CA ARG A 224 -3.18 4.84 -14.43
C ARG A 224 -2.60 3.71 -13.56
N TYR A 225 -2.63 2.49 -14.09
CA TYR A 225 -2.02 1.30 -13.51
C TYR A 225 -0.55 1.16 -13.95
N ALA A 226 -0.28 1.29 -15.25
CA ALA A 226 1.07 1.23 -15.82
C ALA A 226 1.19 2.09 -17.08
N SER A 227 2.38 2.59 -17.39
CA SER A 227 2.70 3.26 -18.66
C SER A 227 3.86 2.53 -19.32
N VAL A 228 3.74 2.25 -20.62
CA VAL A 228 4.81 1.64 -21.43
C VAL A 228 5.27 2.66 -22.46
N GLU A 229 6.49 3.14 -22.33
CA GLU A 229 7.07 4.13 -23.25
C GLU A 229 7.24 3.53 -24.66
N VAL A 230 6.94 4.33 -25.68
CA VAL A 230 7.07 3.94 -27.08
C VAL A 230 7.80 5.02 -27.89
N ASN A 231 8.85 4.64 -28.61
CA ASN A 231 9.78 5.63 -29.18
C ASN A 231 9.39 6.13 -30.58
N ASN A 232 8.56 5.38 -31.29
CA ASN A 232 8.20 5.67 -32.68
C ASN A 232 6.77 6.22 -32.77
N SER A 233 6.45 6.96 -33.84
CA SER A 233 5.06 7.36 -34.12
C SER A 233 4.16 6.16 -34.38
N ARG A 234 4.72 5.03 -34.80
CA ARG A 234 4.01 3.79 -35.15
C ARG A 234 4.81 2.59 -34.69
N GLY A 235 4.11 1.56 -34.23
CA GLY A 235 4.75 0.29 -33.91
C GLY A 235 3.86 -0.60 -33.06
N THR A 236 4.51 -1.61 -32.49
CA THR A 236 3.91 -2.55 -31.55
C THR A 236 4.66 -2.53 -30.23
N VAL A 237 3.95 -2.79 -29.13
CA VAL A 237 4.56 -2.96 -27.81
C VAL A 237 3.79 -4.01 -27.03
N SER A 238 4.50 -4.87 -26.30
CA SER A 238 3.89 -5.94 -25.52
C SER A 238 3.88 -5.63 -24.03
N TYR A 239 2.85 -6.09 -23.33
CA TYR A 239 2.71 -5.93 -21.88
C TYR A 239 2.15 -7.20 -21.23
N LYS A 240 2.76 -7.59 -20.11
CA LYS A 240 2.35 -8.75 -19.29
C LYS A 240 1.50 -8.28 -18.11
N PHE A 241 0.27 -8.78 -18.01
CA PHE A 241 -0.64 -8.46 -16.90
C PHE A 241 -0.45 -9.43 -15.74
N ASN A 242 -0.21 -8.90 -14.54
CA ASN A 242 0.06 -9.74 -13.35
C ASN A 242 -1.08 -9.72 -12.32
N GLU A 243 -2.19 -9.06 -12.63
CA GLU A 243 -3.35 -8.97 -11.75
C GLU A 243 -4.64 -9.13 -12.55
N ALA A 244 -5.64 -9.78 -11.96
CA ALA A 244 -6.96 -9.89 -12.57
C ALA A 244 -7.71 -8.56 -12.49
N GLY A 245 -8.47 -8.27 -13.55
CA GLY A 245 -9.23 -7.04 -13.67
C GLY A 245 -9.54 -6.69 -15.13
N THR A 246 -10.31 -5.64 -15.33
CA THR A 246 -10.55 -5.06 -16.65
C THR A 246 -9.74 -3.78 -16.77
N TYR A 247 -8.89 -3.73 -17.80
CA TYR A 247 -7.97 -2.64 -18.06
C TYR A 247 -8.38 -1.88 -19.32
N CYS A 248 -8.32 -0.55 -19.27
CA CYS A 248 -8.47 0.32 -20.44
C CYS A 248 -7.08 0.76 -20.89
N CYS A 249 -6.68 0.37 -22.10
CA CYS A 249 -5.36 0.67 -22.65
C CYS A 249 -5.47 1.75 -23.73
N ILE A 250 -4.76 2.85 -23.59
CA ILE A 250 -4.75 3.99 -24.50
C ILE A 250 -3.34 4.24 -25.05
N ILE A 251 -3.21 4.68 -26.30
CA ILE A 251 -2.00 5.39 -26.72
C ILE A 251 -2.19 6.87 -26.38
N GLU A 252 -1.20 7.48 -25.74
CA GLU A 252 -1.20 8.89 -25.38
C GLU A 252 0.12 9.57 -25.72
N GLY A 253 0.08 10.88 -25.91
CA GLY A 253 1.30 11.63 -26.20
C GLY A 253 1.21 13.12 -25.94
N ARG A 254 2.38 13.72 -25.77
CA ARG A 254 2.57 15.14 -25.39
C ARG A 254 3.63 15.80 -26.24
N ASN A 255 3.47 17.10 -26.46
CA ASN A 255 4.50 17.97 -27.01
C ASN A 255 4.34 19.38 -26.40
N ASN A 256 5.07 20.37 -26.94
CA ASN A 256 5.01 21.77 -26.52
C ASN A 256 3.67 22.47 -26.84
N VAL A 257 2.81 21.88 -27.68
CA VAL A 257 1.48 22.43 -28.05
C VAL A 257 0.37 21.87 -27.17
N GLY A 258 0.45 20.60 -26.77
CA GLY A 258 -0.56 19.98 -25.91
C GLY A 258 -0.47 18.46 -25.77
N PHE A 259 -1.57 17.89 -25.31
CA PHE A 259 -1.75 16.46 -25.03
C PHE A 259 -2.91 15.90 -25.85
N ASN A 260 -2.77 14.67 -26.34
CA ASN A 260 -3.87 13.91 -26.91
C ASN A 260 -3.73 12.42 -26.62
N CYS A 261 -4.83 11.69 -26.70
CA CYS A 261 -4.87 10.24 -26.50
C CYS A 261 -5.96 9.57 -27.35
N SER A 262 -5.87 8.26 -27.53
CA SER A 262 -6.89 7.44 -28.20
C SER A 262 -8.12 7.19 -27.32
N THR A 263 -9.20 6.67 -27.92
CA THR A 263 -10.42 6.24 -27.19
C THR A 263 -10.23 5.04 -26.27
N GLY A 264 -9.15 4.27 -26.46
CA GLY A 264 -8.78 3.11 -25.66
C GLY A 264 -9.35 1.78 -26.15
N VAL A 265 -8.68 0.68 -25.77
CA VAL A 265 -9.11 -0.71 -25.95
C VAL A 265 -9.15 -1.41 -24.60
N TYR A 266 -10.05 -2.38 -24.44
CA TYR A 266 -10.23 -3.07 -23.16
C TYR A 266 -9.61 -4.46 -23.17
N VAL A 267 -8.84 -4.78 -22.13
CA VAL A 267 -8.28 -6.11 -21.87
C VAL A 267 -8.84 -6.63 -20.55
N THR A 268 -9.50 -7.79 -20.59
CA THR A 268 -10.00 -8.47 -19.39
C THR A 268 -9.02 -9.56 -18.99
N VAL A 269 -8.52 -9.50 -17.76
CA VAL A 269 -7.57 -10.45 -17.20
C VAL A 269 -8.28 -11.26 -16.12
N THR A 270 -8.35 -12.57 -16.30
CA THR A 270 -8.92 -13.51 -15.33
C THR A 270 -7.83 -14.19 -14.51
N ASP A 271 -8.10 -14.48 -13.24
CA ASP A 271 -7.26 -15.35 -12.43
C ASP A 271 -7.88 -16.75 -12.42
N SER A 272 -7.44 -17.61 -13.33
CA SER A 272 -7.85 -19.02 -13.40
C SER A 272 -6.98 -19.93 -12.54
N TYR A 273 -5.88 -19.42 -11.98
CA TYR A 273 -4.90 -20.21 -11.25
C TYR A 273 -5.11 -20.15 -9.74
N THR A 274 -5.52 -19.00 -9.19
CA THR A 274 -5.75 -18.89 -7.75
C THR A 274 -6.95 -19.75 -7.32
N PRO A 275 -6.77 -20.70 -6.37
CA PRO A 275 -7.86 -21.51 -5.86
C PRO A 275 -8.82 -20.66 -5.03
N ALA A 276 -10.11 -20.99 -5.03
CA ALA A 276 -11.08 -20.30 -4.20
C ALA A 276 -10.80 -20.56 -2.70
N LYS A 277 -11.22 -19.62 -1.85
CA LYS A 277 -11.02 -19.71 -0.40
C LYS A 277 -11.76 -20.92 0.19
N PRO A 278 -11.08 -21.82 0.91
CA PRO A 278 -11.72 -22.96 1.54
C PRO A 278 -12.32 -22.61 2.90
N SER A 279 -13.22 -23.45 3.38
CA SER A 279 -13.75 -23.35 4.75
C SER A 279 -13.98 -24.74 5.32
N ILE A 280 -13.70 -24.91 6.62
CA ILE A 280 -14.03 -26.14 7.31
C ILE A 280 -15.53 -26.19 7.56
N LYS A 281 -16.16 -27.27 7.10
CA LYS A 281 -17.60 -27.49 7.21
C LYS A 281 -17.98 -28.15 8.53
N LYS A 282 -17.20 -29.14 8.97
CA LYS A 282 -17.48 -29.87 10.21
C LYS A 282 -16.18 -30.39 10.84
N ILE A 283 -16.14 -30.30 12.17
CA ILE A 283 -15.14 -30.90 13.04
C ILE A 283 -15.88 -31.90 13.94
N ASN A 284 -15.56 -33.19 13.83
CA ASN A 284 -16.16 -34.25 14.64
C ASN A 284 -15.11 -34.86 15.57
N ILE A 285 -15.30 -34.67 16.88
CA ILE A 285 -14.41 -35.17 17.93
C ILE A 285 -14.97 -36.51 18.40
N GLU A 286 -14.27 -37.61 18.12
CA GLU A 286 -14.72 -38.94 18.53
C GLU A 286 -14.34 -39.26 19.98
N GLY A 287 -13.26 -38.67 20.50
CA GLY A 287 -12.72 -38.85 21.85
C GLY A 287 -12.12 -40.25 22.11
N LYS A 288 -12.77 -41.32 21.65
CA LYS A 288 -12.22 -42.69 21.64
C LYS A 288 -11.07 -42.82 20.63
N ASN A 289 -9.93 -43.35 21.06
CA ASN A 289 -8.65 -43.37 20.31
C ASN A 289 -8.08 -41.98 19.97
N GLY A 290 -8.69 -40.89 20.46
CA GLY A 290 -8.25 -39.51 20.22
C GLY A 290 -8.45 -38.96 18.80
N TYR A 291 -9.30 -39.60 17.98
CA TYR A 291 -9.53 -39.15 16.60
C TYR A 291 -10.40 -37.90 16.52
N VAL A 292 -9.98 -36.99 15.64
CA VAL A 292 -10.76 -35.84 15.18
C VAL A 292 -10.85 -35.88 13.67
N ASN A 293 -12.08 -35.77 13.15
CA ASN A 293 -12.35 -35.75 11.72
C ASN A 293 -12.71 -34.33 11.27
N PHE A 294 -11.99 -33.83 10.29
CA PHE A 294 -12.23 -32.58 9.60
C PHE A 294 -12.85 -32.87 8.25
N THR A 295 -13.87 -32.10 7.88
CA THR A 295 -14.51 -32.18 6.55
C THR A 295 -14.75 -30.79 5.99
N TRP A 296 -14.61 -30.66 4.68
CA TRP A 296 -14.86 -29.42 3.94
C TRP A 296 -15.45 -29.74 2.55
N ASP A 297 -15.92 -28.72 1.85
CA ASP A 297 -16.37 -28.85 0.46
C ASP A 297 -15.21 -28.54 -0.50
N ASN A 298 -15.22 -29.19 -1.67
CA ASN A 298 -14.25 -28.86 -2.71
C ASN A 298 -14.50 -27.44 -3.24
N VAL A 299 -13.43 -26.70 -3.52
CA VAL A 299 -13.50 -25.31 -3.97
C VAL A 299 -12.90 -25.16 -5.36
N LYS A 300 -13.40 -24.18 -6.10
CA LYS A 300 -13.00 -23.95 -7.49
C LYS A 300 -11.48 -23.79 -7.61
N ASN A 301 -10.89 -24.38 -8.65
CA ASN A 301 -9.47 -24.36 -8.98
C ASN A 301 -8.52 -24.97 -7.93
N ALA A 302 -8.99 -25.62 -6.87
CA ALA A 302 -8.11 -26.31 -5.91
C ALA A 302 -7.79 -27.73 -6.39
N THR A 303 -6.51 -28.11 -6.38
CA THR A 303 -6.03 -29.48 -6.63
C THR A 303 -5.74 -30.22 -5.32
N CYS A 304 -5.38 -29.51 -4.26
CA CYS A 304 -5.13 -30.07 -2.94
C CYS A 304 -5.38 -29.03 -1.83
N TYR A 305 -5.25 -29.48 -0.58
CA TYR A 305 -5.45 -28.66 0.61
C TYR A 305 -4.32 -28.84 1.62
N ASN A 306 -4.07 -27.80 2.39
CA ASN A 306 -3.15 -27.81 3.51
C ASN A 306 -3.91 -27.46 4.80
N LEU A 307 -3.72 -28.22 5.86
CA LEU A 307 -4.41 -28.02 7.14
C LEU A 307 -3.40 -27.80 8.26
N PHE A 308 -3.56 -26.71 8.98
CA PHE A 308 -2.69 -26.28 10.07
C PHE A 308 -3.49 -26.21 11.37
N LEU A 309 -3.09 -26.99 12.37
CA LEU A 309 -3.72 -27.05 13.69
C LEU A 309 -2.92 -26.20 14.67
N TYR A 310 -3.56 -25.26 15.35
CA TYR A 310 -2.93 -24.38 16.34
C TYR A 310 -3.56 -24.59 17.71
N ALA A 311 -2.74 -24.54 18.76
CA ALA A 311 -3.25 -24.41 20.12
C ALA A 311 -3.73 -22.98 20.34
N THR A 312 -4.84 -22.76 21.04
CA THR A 312 -5.39 -21.40 21.20
C THR A 312 -4.51 -20.46 22.01
N ASN A 313 -3.57 -20.98 22.78
CA ASN A 313 -2.56 -20.21 23.50
C ASN A 313 -1.31 -19.89 22.66
N ASN A 314 -1.16 -20.46 21.46
CA ASN A 314 -0.04 -20.20 20.56
C ASN A 314 -0.47 -20.33 19.08
N LEU A 315 -0.76 -19.18 18.46
CA LEU A 315 -1.14 -19.11 17.04
C LEU A 315 0.05 -18.82 16.11
N SER A 316 1.26 -18.63 16.63
CA SER A 316 2.44 -18.36 15.77
C SER A 316 2.99 -19.61 15.13
N GLU A 317 2.81 -20.78 15.76
CA GLU A 317 3.33 -22.06 15.24
C GLU A 317 2.27 -23.16 15.30
N PRO A 318 2.05 -23.91 14.20
CA PRO A 318 1.10 -25.00 14.21
C PRO A 318 1.64 -26.19 15.02
N VAL A 319 0.79 -26.75 15.87
CA VAL A 319 1.06 -27.98 16.64
C VAL A 319 1.15 -29.20 15.71
N GLN A 320 0.34 -29.21 14.65
CA GLN A 320 0.38 -30.22 13.59
C GLN A 320 0.08 -29.55 12.24
N SER A 321 0.74 -30.02 11.18
CA SER A 321 0.53 -29.54 9.81
C SER A 321 0.41 -30.72 8.85
N HIS A 322 -0.60 -30.68 7.98
CA HIS A 322 -0.84 -31.70 6.97
C HIS A 322 -0.92 -31.05 5.59
N TRP A 323 -0.08 -31.53 4.68
CA TRP A 323 0.13 -30.90 3.39
C TRP A 323 -0.38 -31.78 2.24
N ALA A 324 -0.71 -31.15 1.12
CA ALA A 324 -1.10 -31.80 -0.13
C ALA A 324 -2.23 -32.85 0.03
N ILE A 325 -3.25 -32.52 0.80
CA ILE A 325 -4.43 -33.37 1.04
C ILE A 325 -5.31 -33.32 -0.22
N ARG A 326 -5.36 -34.43 -0.97
CA ARG A 326 -6.12 -34.56 -2.24
C ARG A 326 -7.55 -35.08 -2.06
N LYS A 327 -8.09 -34.94 -0.86
CA LYS A 327 -9.44 -35.32 -0.48
C LYS A 327 -10.06 -34.21 0.36
N ASN A 328 -11.37 -34.26 0.55
CA ASN A 328 -12.12 -33.24 1.29
C ASN A 328 -12.34 -33.61 2.77
N THR A 329 -11.60 -34.60 3.28
CA THR A 329 -11.66 -35.08 4.66
C THR A 329 -10.27 -35.38 5.19
N LEU A 330 -10.06 -35.16 6.50
CA LEU A 330 -8.83 -35.53 7.20
C LEU A 330 -9.17 -36.06 8.59
N ARG A 331 -8.64 -37.24 8.94
CA ARG A 331 -8.77 -37.84 10.28
C ARG A 331 -7.39 -37.93 10.92
N ILE A 332 -7.21 -37.29 12.07
CA ILE A 332 -5.92 -37.21 12.80
C ILE A 332 -6.15 -37.40 14.30
N VAL A 333 -5.08 -37.72 15.03
CA VAL A 333 -5.09 -37.85 16.49
C VAL A 333 -4.59 -36.55 17.11
N ILE A 334 -5.36 -35.99 18.04
CA ILE A 334 -5.06 -34.71 18.68
C ILE A 334 -5.01 -34.92 20.20
N PRO A 335 -3.99 -34.39 20.92
CA PRO A 335 -3.92 -34.53 22.37
C PRO A 335 -4.97 -33.65 23.07
N ASN A 336 -5.11 -33.83 24.39
CA ASN A 336 -6.02 -33.00 25.20
C ASN A 336 -5.63 -31.53 25.11
N GLY A 337 -6.61 -30.68 24.84
CA GLY A 337 -6.38 -29.24 24.71
C GLY A 337 -7.45 -28.53 23.91
N THR A 338 -7.21 -27.25 23.69
CA THR A 338 -8.13 -26.36 22.98
C THR A 338 -7.43 -25.80 21.75
N TYR A 339 -8.08 -25.95 20.59
CA TYR A 339 -7.47 -25.74 19.29
C TYR A 339 -8.34 -24.91 18.35
N VAL A 340 -7.68 -24.29 17.37
CA VAL A 340 -8.28 -23.77 16.14
C VAL A 340 -7.51 -24.35 14.96
N VAL A 341 -8.17 -24.44 13.81
CA VAL A 341 -7.55 -25.00 12.60
C VAL A 341 -7.74 -24.04 11.42
N LYS A 342 -6.70 -23.94 10.60
CA LYS A 342 -6.72 -23.20 9.33
C LYS A 342 -6.63 -24.18 8.17
N LEU A 343 -7.54 -24.05 7.22
CA LEU A 343 -7.51 -24.81 5.97
C LEU A 343 -7.09 -23.87 4.85
N CYS A 344 -6.14 -24.27 4.02
CA CYS A 344 -5.68 -23.53 2.85
C CYS A 344 -5.92 -24.37 1.60
N SER A 345 -6.34 -23.74 0.51
CA SER A 345 -6.49 -24.39 -0.79
C SER A 345 -5.25 -24.10 -1.63
N GLU A 346 -4.83 -25.09 -2.41
CA GLU A 346 -3.68 -25.01 -3.28
C GLU A 346 -4.06 -25.50 -4.68
N ASN A 347 -3.55 -24.82 -5.70
CA ASN A 347 -3.60 -25.23 -7.10
C ASN A 347 -2.18 -25.48 -7.60
N GLU A 348 -1.84 -26.75 -7.77
CA GLU A 348 -0.55 -27.21 -8.29
C GLU A 348 -0.58 -27.14 -9.83
N THR A 349 0.25 -26.28 -10.43
CA THR A 349 0.33 -26.13 -11.89
C THR A 349 1.77 -26.24 -12.38
N SER A 350 1.95 -26.42 -13.69
CA SER A 350 3.29 -26.39 -14.31
C SER A 350 4.01 -25.05 -14.13
N ASN A 351 3.28 -23.97 -13.85
CA ASN A 351 3.79 -22.61 -13.69
C ASN A 351 4.05 -22.24 -12.22
N GLY A 352 3.87 -23.18 -11.29
CA GLY A 352 4.00 -23.00 -9.86
C GLY A 352 2.71 -23.26 -9.10
N ASN A 353 2.80 -23.18 -7.76
CA ASN A 353 1.69 -23.46 -6.86
C ASN A 353 1.04 -22.15 -6.40
N TYR A 354 -0.28 -22.09 -6.47
CA TYR A 354 -1.08 -20.93 -6.06
C TYR A 354 -1.85 -21.29 -4.81
N TYR A 355 -1.83 -20.41 -3.81
CA TYR A 355 -2.39 -20.68 -2.49
C TYR A 355 -3.46 -19.65 -2.15
N THR A 356 -4.55 -20.10 -1.53
CA THR A 356 -5.50 -19.23 -0.85
C THR A 356 -5.74 -19.70 0.58
N ASP A 357 -5.47 -18.81 1.52
CA ASP A 357 -5.69 -19.04 2.93
C ASP A 357 -7.18 -18.98 3.28
N GLY A 358 -7.68 -20.01 3.94
CA GLY A 358 -8.98 -19.99 4.60
C GLY A 358 -8.94 -19.24 5.93
N ASP A 359 -10.12 -19.04 6.51
CA ASP A 359 -10.26 -18.50 7.86
C ASP A 359 -9.92 -19.56 8.90
N LEU A 360 -9.55 -19.10 10.11
CA LEU A 360 -9.49 -19.97 11.28
C LEU A 360 -10.90 -20.48 11.61
N SER A 361 -10.98 -21.75 11.97
CA SER A 361 -12.23 -22.34 12.48
C SER A 361 -12.65 -21.69 13.80
N THR A 362 -13.88 -21.98 14.21
CA THR A 362 -14.26 -21.84 15.62
C THR A 362 -13.36 -22.71 16.50
N GLN A 363 -13.13 -22.24 17.72
CA GLN A 363 -12.42 -23.00 18.74
C GLN A 363 -13.14 -24.31 19.05
N PHE A 364 -12.37 -25.39 19.24
CA PHE A 364 -12.87 -26.68 19.70
C PHE A 364 -11.92 -27.29 20.73
N THR A 365 -12.46 -28.15 21.61
CA THR A 365 -11.71 -28.79 22.69
C THR A 365 -11.70 -30.29 22.50
N VAL A 366 -10.51 -30.88 22.58
CA VAL A 366 -10.33 -32.33 22.54
C VAL A 366 -10.11 -32.80 23.98
N ASN A 367 -10.92 -33.77 24.40
CA ASN A 367 -10.77 -34.47 25.67
C ASN A 367 -10.79 -35.97 25.40
N ASN A 368 -9.63 -36.59 25.54
CA ASN A 368 -9.38 -38.01 25.38
C ASN A 368 -9.44 -38.75 26.72
N ASP A 369 -9.69 -38.07 27.84
CA ASP A 369 -9.80 -38.73 29.14
C ASP A 369 -11.00 -39.67 29.12
N PRO A 370 -10.80 -40.96 29.45
CA PRO A 370 -11.88 -41.92 29.52
C PRO A 370 -12.84 -41.56 30.66
N GLN A 371 -14.12 -41.88 30.49
CA GLN A 371 -15.07 -41.70 31.58
C GLN A 371 -14.74 -42.64 32.74
N LYS A 372 -14.76 -42.10 33.96
CA LYS A 372 -14.57 -42.87 35.20
C LYS A 372 -15.46 -44.12 35.22
N PRO A 373 -14.88 -45.33 35.36
CA PRO A 373 -15.63 -46.57 35.29
C PRO A 373 -16.21 -46.96 36.64
N SER A 374 -17.22 -47.82 36.62
CA SER A 374 -17.86 -48.39 37.80
C SER A 374 -18.20 -49.86 37.58
N ILE A 375 -17.95 -50.69 38.61
CA ILE A 375 -18.33 -52.10 38.61
C ILE A 375 -19.83 -52.20 38.87
N THR A 376 -20.54 -52.91 38.00
CA THR A 376 -22.01 -53.09 38.09
C THR A 376 -22.41 -54.33 38.88
N SER A 377 -21.60 -55.40 38.83
CA SER A 377 -21.84 -56.60 39.65
C SER A 377 -20.58 -57.44 39.85
N ILE A 378 -20.52 -58.13 40.99
CA ILE A 378 -19.47 -59.08 41.37
C ILE A 378 -20.16 -60.39 41.77
N LYS A 379 -19.78 -61.53 41.17
CA LYS A 379 -20.39 -62.85 41.42
C LYS A 379 -19.31 -63.92 41.61
N THR A 380 -19.31 -64.60 42.75
CA THR A 380 -18.32 -65.64 43.07
C THR A 380 -18.93 -67.04 43.03
N ASN A 381 -18.27 -67.97 42.34
CA ASN A 381 -18.56 -69.39 42.38
C ASN A 381 -17.89 -70.03 43.60
N LYS A 382 -18.70 -70.57 44.52
CA LYS A 382 -18.26 -71.12 45.80
C LYS A 382 -17.51 -72.45 45.70
N SER A 383 -17.57 -73.14 44.55
CA SER A 383 -16.89 -74.43 44.34
C SER A 383 -15.41 -74.30 43.95
N ASN A 384 -15.02 -73.16 43.37
CA ASN A 384 -13.68 -72.96 42.81
C ASN A 384 -13.13 -71.54 42.95
N GLY A 385 -13.84 -70.64 43.62
CA GLY A 385 -13.42 -69.25 43.85
C GLY A 385 -13.52 -68.33 42.64
N ASN A 386 -14.01 -68.81 41.49
CA ASN A 386 -14.12 -68.00 40.28
C ASN A 386 -15.09 -66.84 40.49
N THR A 387 -14.53 -65.64 40.52
CA THR A 387 -15.25 -64.38 40.74
C THR A 387 -15.33 -63.59 39.45
N THR A 388 -16.56 -63.32 39.00
CA THR A 388 -16.85 -62.58 37.77
C THR A 388 -17.22 -61.14 38.10
N PHE A 389 -16.52 -60.20 37.48
CA PHE A 389 -16.74 -58.76 37.58
C PHE A 389 -17.35 -58.27 36.27
N ASN A 390 -18.43 -57.48 36.34
CA ASN A 390 -19.12 -56.92 35.17
C ASN A 390 -19.25 -55.41 35.28
N TRP A 391 -19.20 -54.69 34.16
CA TRP A 391 -19.43 -53.24 34.08
C TRP A 391 -20.10 -52.82 32.76
N ASN A 392 -20.48 -51.55 32.64
CA ASN A 392 -21.02 -50.99 31.39
C ASN A 392 -19.90 -50.48 30.47
N SER A 393 -20.17 -50.20 29.21
CA SER A 393 -19.22 -49.47 28.36
C SER A 393 -19.16 -47.98 28.73
N PHE A 394 -17.95 -47.44 28.85
CA PHE A 394 -17.71 -46.05 29.21
C PHE A 394 -17.23 -45.22 28.01
N ARG A 395 -17.53 -43.91 28.01
CA ARG A 395 -17.11 -43.00 26.93
C ARG A 395 -15.58 -42.87 26.89
N ASN A 396 -15.05 -42.65 25.68
CA ASN A 396 -13.61 -42.50 25.42
C ASN A 396 -12.77 -43.66 25.98
N CYS A 397 -13.32 -44.86 26.12
CA CYS A 397 -12.60 -46.00 26.70
C CYS A 397 -12.30 -47.06 25.63
N THR A 398 -11.04 -47.53 25.60
CA THR A 398 -10.57 -48.63 24.74
C THR A 398 -10.37 -49.91 25.53
N CYS A 399 -9.95 -49.81 26.79
CA CYS A 399 -9.72 -50.95 27.68
C CYS A 399 -9.86 -50.57 29.16
N TYR A 400 -9.85 -51.60 30.02
CA TYR A 400 -9.95 -51.46 31.47
C TYR A 400 -8.81 -52.18 32.18
N ASN A 401 -8.46 -51.67 33.36
CA ASN A 401 -7.51 -52.30 34.27
C ASN A 401 -8.22 -52.59 35.59
N LEU A 402 -8.19 -53.84 36.06
CA LEU A 402 -8.86 -54.27 37.29
C LEU A 402 -7.83 -54.67 38.34
N PHE A 403 -7.91 -54.04 39.51
CA PHE A 403 -7.06 -54.30 40.67
C PHE A 403 -7.91 -54.85 41.80
N ILE A 404 -7.50 -55.98 42.37
CA ILE A 404 -8.20 -56.63 43.48
C ILE A 404 -7.31 -56.51 44.71
N TYR A 405 -7.87 -56.06 45.83
CA TYR A 405 -7.16 -55.86 47.09
C TYR A 405 -7.78 -56.72 48.17
N ASN A 406 -6.94 -57.26 49.05
CA ASN A 406 -7.42 -57.81 50.31
C ASN A 406 -7.83 -56.65 51.21
N ILE A 407 -8.93 -56.77 51.96
CA ILE A 407 -9.35 -55.67 52.84
C ILE A 407 -8.32 -55.31 53.92
N ASN A 408 -7.45 -56.25 54.28
CA ASN A 408 -6.41 -56.03 55.29
C ASN A 408 -5.16 -55.34 54.70
N ASP A 409 -5.04 -55.25 53.37
CA ASP A 409 -3.94 -54.56 52.68
C ASP A 409 -4.45 -53.92 51.38
N LEU A 410 -4.77 -52.62 51.46
CA LEU A 410 -5.19 -51.81 50.33
C LEU A 410 -4.03 -51.13 49.60
N GLU A 411 -2.79 -51.30 50.07
CA GLU A 411 -1.62 -50.71 49.41
C GLU A 411 -1.17 -51.57 48.23
N LYS A 412 -1.33 -52.90 48.34
CA LYS A 412 -0.86 -53.86 47.33
C LYS A 412 -2.00 -54.71 46.78
N PRO A 413 -2.27 -54.66 45.47
CA PRO A 413 -3.28 -55.53 44.88
C PRO A 413 -2.82 -56.98 44.93
N VAL A 414 -3.70 -57.87 45.40
CA VAL A 414 -3.48 -59.33 45.38
C VAL A 414 -3.46 -59.87 43.95
N GLN A 415 -4.22 -59.26 43.04
CA GLN A 415 -4.19 -59.54 41.62
C GLN A 415 -4.43 -58.26 40.81
N SER A 416 -3.78 -58.16 39.65
CA SER A 416 -3.91 -57.04 38.72
C SER A 416 -4.08 -57.56 37.29
N HIS A 417 -5.13 -57.11 36.62
CA HIS A 417 -5.46 -57.52 35.25
C HIS A 417 -5.52 -56.27 34.36
N TRP A 418 -4.75 -56.25 33.29
CA TRP A 418 -4.52 -55.06 32.46
C TRP A 418 -5.10 -55.23 31.06
N ALA A 419 -5.43 -54.11 30.41
CA ALA A 419 -5.88 -54.05 29.01
C ALA A 419 -7.09 -54.95 28.70
N ILE A 420 -8.06 -55.03 29.62
CA ILE A 420 -9.29 -55.81 29.46
C ILE A 420 -10.17 -55.11 28.41
N ARG A 421 -10.44 -55.78 27.28
CA ARG A 421 -11.23 -55.22 26.15
C ARG A 421 -12.70 -55.61 26.14
N LYS A 422 -13.12 -56.44 27.10
CA LYS A 422 -14.51 -56.81 27.35
C LYS A 422 -15.03 -56.03 28.55
N ASN A 423 -16.34 -55.98 28.72
CA ASN A 423 -16.97 -55.37 29.89
C ASN A 423 -17.15 -56.37 31.06
N GLU A 424 -16.42 -57.49 31.01
CA GLU A 424 -16.47 -58.57 32.00
C GLU A 424 -15.10 -59.24 32.12
N ILE A 425 -14.80 -59.78 33.29
CA ILE A 425 -13.67 -60.68 33.52
C ILE A 425 -13.99 -61.65 34.67
N THR A 426 -13.60 -62.91 34.53
CA THR A 426 -13.71 -63.93 35.59
C THR A 426 -12.33 -64.33 36.06
N ILE A 427 -12.12 -64.27 37.38
CA ILE A 427 -10.81 -64.44 38.02
C ILE A 427 -10.96 -65.40 39.21
N PRO A 428 -10.13 -66.45 39.35
CA PRO A 428 -10.09 -67.26 40.55
C PRO A 428 -9.50 -66.47 41.71
N LEU A 429 -10.18 -66.46 42.85
CA LEU A 429 -9.73 -65.85 44.10
C LEU A 429 -9.79 -66.88 45.21
N ASP A 430 -8.83 -66.83 46.14
CA ASP A 430 -8.79 -67.68 47.33
C ASP A 430 -9.77 -67.19 48.41
N ASN A 431 -9.86 -67.95 49.51
CA ASN A 431 -10.68 -67.57 50.66
C ASN A 431 -10.24 -66.23 51.24
N GLY A 432 -11.16 -65.27 51.31
CA GLY A 432 -10.85 -63.96 51.82
C GLY A 432 -11.95 -62.95 51.63
N THR A 433 -11.73 -61.75 52.18
CA THR A 433 -12.58 -60.57 51.95
C THR A 433 -11.79 -59.56 51.11
N TYR A 434 -12.38 -59.12 50.01
CA TYR A 434 -11.72 -58.30 49.00
C TYR A 434 -12.53 -57.06 48.65
N VAL A 435 -11.85 -56.10 48.04
CA VAL A 435 -12.45 -54.98 47.29
C VAL A 435 -11.78 -54.91 45.93
N ALA A 436 -12.47 -54.36 44.93
CA ALA A 436 -11.94 -54.24 43.57
C ALA A 436 -11.98 -52.78 43.10
N LYS A 437 -10.92 -52.34 42.43
CA LYS A 437 -10.83 -51.03 41.77
C LYS A 437 -10.72 -51.24 40.27
N LEU A 438 -11.68 -50.70 39.54
CA LEU A 438 -11.68 -50.70 38.08
C LEU A 438 -11.15 -49.35 37.59
N CYS A 439 -10.18 -49.34 36.68
CA CYS A 439 -9.67 -48.16 36.01
C CYS A 439 -9.98 -48.26 34.52
N SER A 440 -10.25 -47.14 33.87
CA SER A 440 -10.51 -47.07 32.42
C SER A 440 -9.34 -46.42 31.73
N GLU A 441 -9.05 -46.87 30.53
CA GLU A 441 -7.95 -46.39 29.71
C GLU A 441 -8.42 -46.11 28.27
N ASN A 442 -7.84 -45.07 27.67
CA ASN A 442 -8.00 -44.72 26.26
C ASN A 442 -6.63 -44.78 25.59
N GLU A 443 -6.40 -45.83 24.82
CA GLU A 443 -5.15 -46.07 24.09
C GLU A 443 -5.17 -45.23 22.80
N THR A 444 -4.22 -44.29 22.69
CA THR A 444 -4.06 -43.47 21.48
C THR A 444 -2.63 -43.59 20.95
N SER A 445 -2.40 -43.23 19.69
CA SER A 445 -1.03 -43.21 19.13
C SER A 445 -0.11 -42.16 19.77
N LEU A 446 -0.65 -41.22 20.56
CA LEU A 446 0.11 -40.19 21.28
C LEU A 446 0.43 -40.59 22.73
N GLY A 447 -0.09 -41.71 23.20
CA GLY A 447 -0.02 -42.15 24.59
C GLY A 447 -1.39 -42.50 25.17
N ASN A 448 -1.38 -43.09 26.35
CA ASN A 448 -2.57 -43.60 27.00
C ASN A 448 -3.11 -42.60 28.03
N TYR A 449 -4.43 -42.42 28.05
CA TYR A 449 -5.12 -41.60 29.04
C TYR A 449 -5.83 -42.52 30.02
N TYR A 450 -5.75 -42.22 31.31
CA TYR A 450 -6.25 -43.09 32.37
C TYR A 450 -7.21 -42.33 33.27
N THR A 451 -8.22 -43.03 33.77
CA THR A 451 -9.07 -42.51 34.85
C THR A 451 -9.36 -43.63 35.83
N ASP A 452 -9.06 -43.33 37.09
CA ASP A 452 -9.29 -44.24 38.20
C ASP A 452 -10.77 -44.28 38.57
N GLY A 453 -11.34 -45.48 38.62
CA GLY A 453 -12.67 -45.70 39.17
C GLY A 453 -12.66 -45.77 40.69
N ASP A 454 -13.88 -45.84 41.24
CA ASP A 454 -14.10 -46.04 42.67
C ASP A 454 -13.78 -47.47 43.08
N ILE A 455 -13.37 -47.62 44.35
CA ILE A 455 -13.24 -48.94 44.98
C ILE A 455 -14.67 -49.49 45.19
N SER A 456 -14.88 -50.75 44.84
CA SER A 456 -16.15 -51.45 45.02
C SER A 456 -16.50 -51.63 46.49
N ASP A 457 -17.74 -51.99 46.75
CA ASP A 457 -18.12 -52.60 48.03
C ASP A 457 -17.32 -53.89 48.28
N ARG A 458 -17.27 -54.29 49.56
CA ARG A 458 -16.56 -55.49 50.03
C ARG A 458 -17.28 -56.76 49.56
N PHE A 459 -16.53 -57.76 49.10
CA PHE A 459 -17.06 -59.08 48.73
C PHE A 459 -16.23 -60.22 49.33
N VAL A 460 -16.86 -61.37 49.60
CA VAL A 460 -16.25 -62.50 50.30
C VAL A 460 -16.16 -63.71 49.37
N VAL A 461 -14.99 -64.35 49.34
CA VAL A 461 -14.74 -65.60 48.64
C VAL A 461 -14.48 -66.69 49.68
N SER A 462 -15.16 -67.83 49.55
CA SER A 462 -15.01 -69.00 50.42
C SER A 462 -15.14 -70.27 49.58
N ILE A 463 -14.14 -71.14 49.68
CA ILE A 463 -13.81 -72.32 48.89
C ILE A 463 -13.39 -73.39 49.91
N GLU A 464 -13.96 -74.57 49.84
CA GLU A 464 -13.73 -75.63 50.84
C GLU A 464 -12.59 -76.56 50.41
N GLN A 465 -11.35 -76.50 50.97
CA GLN A 465 -10.30 -77.54 50.76
C GLN A 465 -9.22 -77.70 51.87
N HIS A 466 -8.62 -78.91 51.89
CA HIS A 466 -7.66 -79.52 52.85
C HIS A 466 -6.16 -79.15 52.67
N ARG A 467 -5.28 -79.58 53.61
CA ARG A 467 -3.93 -79.01 53.84
C ARG A 467 -2.76 -79.97 53.54
N HIS A 468 -1.72 -79.45 52.84
CA HIS A 468 -0.46 -80.13 52.54
C HIS A 468 0.71 -79.61 53.40
N GLU A 469 1.72 -80.44 53.68
CA GLU A 469 2.94 -80.06 54.42
C GLU A 469 4.20 -80.44 53.63
N TYR A 470 5.02 -79.45 53.24
CA TYR A 470 6.14 -79.61 52.30
C TYR A 470 7.51 -79.39 52.96
N THR A 471 8.52 -80.13 52.51
CA THR A 471 9.93 -80.02 52.92
C THR A 471 10.79 -79.32 51.85
N LYS A 472 11.62 -78.35 52.27
CA LYS A 472 12.38 -77.42 51.41
C LYS A 472 13.77 -77.92 51.01
N LYS A 473 14.15 -77.78 49.73
CA LYS A 473 15.51 -77.99 49.19
C LYS A 473 15.92 -76.84 48.25
N ILE A 474 17.03 -76.15 48.53
CA ILE A 474 17.57 -75.10 47.64
C ILE A 474 18.21 -75.77 46.41
N ILE A 475 17.81 -75.38 45.19
CA ILE A 475 18.30 -76.00 43.94
C ILE A 475 18.97 -75.02 42.97
N LYS A 476 18.83 -73.69 43.15
CA LYS A 476 19.58 -72.66 42.41
C LYS A 476 19.86 -71.47 43.31
N GLN A 477 21.11 -71.02 43.41
CA GLN A 477 21.49 -69.86 44.24
C GLN A 477 21.12 -68.53 43.55
N PRO A 478 20.65 -67.49 44.28
CA PRO A 478 20.33 -66.18 43.70
C PRO A 478 21.59 -65.35 43.39
N THR A 479 21.54 -64.58 42.31
CA THR A 479 22.52 -63.53 41.94
C THR A 479 21.81 -62.19 41.79
N CYS A 480 22.53 -61.09 41.52
CA CYS A 480 21.90 -59.79 41.28
C CYS A 480 21.19 -59.69 39.91
N LYS A 481 21.40 -60.64 38.99
CA LYS A 481 20.68 -60.73 37.70
C LYS A 481 19.60 -61.79 37.68
N GLU A 482 19.79 -62.91 38.37
CA GLU A 482 18.90 -64.06 38.34
C GLU A 482 18.47 -64.45 39.75
N THR A 483 17.19 -64.75 39.92
CA THR A 483 16.66 -65.25 41.20
C THR A 483 17.15 -66.68 41.46
N GLY A 484 17.27 -67.05 42.73
CA GLY A 484 17.48 -68.42 43.16
C GLY A 484 16.17 -69.20 43.18
N ILE A 485 16.23 -70.51 43.37
CA ILE A 485 15.05 -71.39 43.39
C ILE A 485 15.18 -72.37 44.55
N ALA A 486 14.16 -72.42 45.41
CA ALA A 486 13.95 -73.44 46.42
C ALA A 486 12.78 -74.35 45.99
N LEU A 487 12.99 -75.66 46.00
CA LEU A 487 11.99 -76.68 45.69
C LEU A 487 11.43 -77.25 46.99
N TYR A 488 10.11 -77.22 47.15
CA TYR A 488 9.39 -77.76 48.30
C TYR A 488 8.67 -79.03 47.87
N THR A 489 8.85 -80.13 48.62
CA THR A 489 8.30 -81.46 48.30
C THR A 489 7.45 -81.97 49.47
N CYS A 490 6.17 -82.27 49.22
CA CYS A 490 5.27 -82.88 50.21
C CYS A 490 5.37 -84.41 50.13
N SER A 491 5.15 -85.09 51.24
CA SER A 491 5.17 -86.56 51.32
C SER A 491 4.11 -87.25 50.45
N CYS A 492 3.08 -86.52 50.00
CA CYS A 492 2.07 -87.01 49.04
C CYS A 492 2.52 -86.96 47.56
N GLY A 493 3.73 -86.49 47.28
CA GLY A 493 4.31 -86.41 45.92
C GLY A 493 4.17 -85.05 45.24
N ASP A 494 3.44 -84.11 45.85
CA ASP A 494 3.27 -82.76 45.29
C ASP A 494 4.52 -81.89 45.51
N THR A 495 4.90 -81.11 44.49
CA THR A 495 6.09 -80.24 44.54
C THR A 495 5.77 -78.84 44.04
N TYR A 496 6.31 -77.81 44.70
CA TYR A 496 6.28 -76.44 44.19
C TYR A 496 7.61 -75.72 44.38
N LYS A 497 7.89 -74.73 43.52
CA LYS A 497 9.14 -73.97 43.51
C LYS A 497 8.88 -72.57 44.03
N GLU A 498 9.62 -72.16 45.07
CA GLU A 498 9.66 -70.79 45.56
C GLU A 498 10.89 -70.08 45.00
N VAL A 499 10.69 -68.85 44.55
CA VAL A 499 11.75 -68.02 44.00
C VAL A 499 12.48 -67.31 45.14
N ILE A 500 13.80 -67.52 45.24
CA ILE A 500 14.65 -66.81 46.19
C ILE A 500 15.02 -65.46 45.56
N SER A 501 14.65 -64.37 46.21
CA SER A 501 14.89 -63.00 45.75
C SER A 501 16.37 -62.77 45.39
N LYS A 502 16.60 -61.98 44.34
CA LYS A 502 17.94 -61.59 43.88
C LYS A 502 18.71 -60.92 45.00
N VAL A 503 20.03 -61.08 45.00
CA VAL A 503 20.91 -60.31 45.89
C VAL A 503 20.89 -58.85 45.43
N SER A 504 20.75 -57.90 46.36
CA SER A 504 20.67 -56.47 46.06
C SER A 504 21.89 -55.99 45.27
N HIS A 505 21.65 -55.19 44.23
CA HIS A 505 22.72 -54.57 43.46
C HIS A 505 23.54 -53.59 44.30
N LYS A 506 24.86 -53.58 44.09
CA LYS A 506 25.77 -52.56 44.62
C LYS A 506 26.21 -51.65 43.46
N PHE A 507 25.64 -50.44 43.38
CA PHE A 507 25.82 -49.49 42.28
C PHE A 507 26.85 -48.41 42.60
N THR A 508 28.13 -48.78 42.62
CA THR A 508 29.23 -47.87 43.03
C THR A 508 30.21 -47.53 41.90
N GLU A 509 30.11 -48.17 40.73
CA GLU A 509 31.05 -47.98 39.62
C GLU A 509 30.60 -46.85 38.66
N LYS A 510 31.52 -45.96 38.28
CA LYS A 510 31.29 -44.85 37.33
C LYS A 510 31.55 -45.30 35.90
N SER A 511 30.68 -44.96 34.95
CA SER A 511 30.87 -45.21 33.51
C SER A 511 30.33 -44.07 32.64
N THR A 512 31.10 -43.64 31.64
CA THR A 512 30.74 -42.57 30.69
C THR A 512 30.12 -43.09 29.39
N GLN A 513 29.73 -44.37 29.33
CA GLN A 513 29.04 -44.94 28.18
C GLN A 513 27.61 -44.40 28.04
N SER A 514 27.12 -44.28 26.80
CA SER A 514 25.83 -43.65 26.47
C SER A 514 24.62 -44.31 27.15
N GLU A 515 24.69 -45.59 27.47
CA GLU A 515 23.62 -46.34 28.14
C GLU A 515 23.34 -45.89 29.60
N TYR A 516 24.34 -45.28 30.26
CA TYR A 516 24.22 -44.71 31.61
C TYR A 516 24.03 -43.19 31.59
N LEU A 517 23.98 -42.56 30.41
CA LEU A 517 23.75 -41.14 30.29
C LEU A 517 22.31 -40.81 30.70
N LYS A 518 22.16 -40.02 31.77
CA LYS A 518 20.86 -39.47 32.18
C LYS A 518 20.53 -38.21 31.42
N GLN A 519 21.52 -37.32 31.30
CA GLN A 519 21.36 -36.03 30.65
C GLN A 519 22.72 -35.59 30.10
N SER A 520 22.76 -35.28 28.80
CA SER A 520 23.96 -34.71 28.17
C SER A 520 24.28 -33.34 28.78
N ALA A 521 25.56 -32.95 28.72
CA ALA A 521 25.97 -31.61 29.13
C ALA A 521 25.19 -30.55 28.32
N THR A 522 24.80 -29.47 28.99
CA THR A 522 24.12 -28.32 28.39
C THR A 522 25.05 -27.10 28.42
N CYS A 523 24.61 -25.96 27.87
CA CYS A 523 25.39 -24.72 27.92
C CYS A 523 25.74 -24.26 29.34
N THR A 524 24.96 -24.65 30.36
CA THR A 524 25.09 -24.18 31.74
C THR A 524 25.23 -25.29 32.78
N LYS A 525 25.08 -26.57 32.41
CA LYS A 525 25.22 -27.72 33.33
C LYS A 525 26.09 -28.84 32.72
N PRO A 526 26.99 -29.48 33.49
CA PRO A 526 27.72 -30.68 33.06
C PRO A 526 26.80 -31.87 32.75
N ALA A 527 27.34 -32.93 32.14
CA ALA A 527 26.60 -34.15 31.88
C ALA A 527 26.35 -34.94 33.18
N VAL A 528 25.21 -35.62 33.23
CA VAL A 528 24.78 -36.43 34.38
C VAL A 528 24.71 -37.89 33.94
N TYR A 529 25.40 -38.76 34.67
CA TYR A 529 25.42 -40.22 34.43
C TYR A 529 24.93 -40.97 35.67
N TYR A 530 24.35 -42.14 35.47
CA TYR A 530 24.00 -43.09 36.53
C TYR A 530 25.20 -43.93 36.95
N TYR A 531 25.28 -44.33 38.22
CA TYR A 531 26.22 -45.37 38.65
C TYR A 531 25.78 -46.75 38.13
N LYS A 532 26.75 -47.61 37.78
CA LYS A 532 26.49 -49.00 37.34
C LYS A 532 26.89 -50.00 38.43
N CYS A 533 26.27 -51.19 38.38
CA CYS A 533 26.52 -52.25 39.34
C CYS A 533 27.87 -52.92 39.06
N GLU A 534 28.74 -52.99 40.08
CA GLU A 534 30.11 -53.54 39.99
C GLU A 534 30.14 -54.98 39.44
N THR A 535 29.07 -55.75 39.68
CA THR A 535 29.06 -57.20 39.38
C THR A 535 28.39 -57.54 38.04
N CYS A 536 27.47 -56.70 37.58
CA CYS A 536 26.57 -57.09 36.49
C CYS A 536 26.29 -55.98 35.48
N SER A 537 26.86 -54.80 35.71
CA SER A 537 26.72 -53.61 34.86
C SER A 537 25.28 -53.09 34.73
N ALA A 538 24.33 -53.56 35.56
CA ALA A 538 23.00 -52.97 35.61
C ALA A 538 23.08 -51.49 35.99
N LYS A 539 22.20 -50.66 35.41
CA LYS A 539 22.12 -49.22 35.67
C LYS A 539 21.36 -48.95 36.97
N GLY A 540 21.97 -48.19 37.88
CA GLY A 540 21.34 -47.75 39.13
C GLY A 540 20.50 -46.49 38.98
N THR A 541 20.02 -45.96 40.10
CA THR A 541 19.19 -44.72 40.18
C THR A 541 19.97 -43.50 40.67
N GLU A 542 21.05 -43.72 41.42
CA GLU A 542 21.96 -42.66 41.85
C GLU A 542 22.81 -42.13 40.70
N THR A 543 23.17 -40.85 40.74
CA THR A 543 23.83 -40.15 39.65
C THR A 543 25.07 -39.39 40.09
N TYR A 544 26.01 -39.21 39.18
CA TYR A 544 27.16 -38.32 39.35
C TYR A 544 27.33 -37.37 38.15
N LEU A 545 27.97 -36.23 38.41
CA LEU A 545 28.34 -35.26 37.38
C LEU A 545 29.65 -35.69 36.71
N ASN A 546 29.71 -35.58 35.39
CA ASN A 546 30.91 -35.86 34.63
C ASN A 546 31.18 -34.73 33.62
N GLY A 547 32.42 -34.23 33.63
CA GLY A 547 32.86 -33.15 32.75
C GLY A 547 32.42 -31.75 33.20
N THR A 548 32.52 -30.80 32.26
CA THR A 548 32.15 -29.39 32.46
C THR A 548 30.96 -29.00 31.58
N MET A 549 30.35 -27.84 31.85
CA MET A 549 29.32 -27.27 30.97
C MET A 549 29.89 -26.95 29.59
N LEU A 550 29.07 -27.08 28.53
CA LEU A 550 29.51 -26.89 27.14
C LEU A 550 29.83 -25.43 26.77
N GLY A 551 29.38 -24.48 27.59
CA GLY A 551 29.38 -23.06 27.26
C GLY A 551 28.38 -22.71 26.15
N HIS A 552 28.10 -21.41 26.03
CA HIS A 552 27.25 -20.89 24.96
C HIS A 552 28.01 -20.82 23.64
N LEU A 553 27.38 -21.31 22.55
CA LEU A 553 27.88 -21.16 21.19
C LEU A 553 27.09 -20.05 20.50
N TRP A 554 27.60 -18.83 20.54
CA TRP A 554 26.90 -17.65 20.03
C TRP A 554 26.91 -17.58 18.50
N ASN A 555 25.81 -17.13 17.90
CA ASN A 555 25.77 -16.69 16.50
C ASN A 555 26.71 -15.48 16.29
N THR A 556 27.21 -15.32 15.07
CA THR A 556 28.04 -14.17 14.67
C THR A 556 27.19 -12.98 14.22
N GLU A 557 25.96 -13.22 13.80
CA GLU A 557 25.03 -12.20 13.32
C GLU A 557 23.86 -11.99 14.30
N TYR A 558 23.30 -10.78 14.27
CA TYR A 558 22.09 -10.44 15.01
C TYR A 558 20.85 -10.99 14.30
N SER A 559 19.90 -11.53 15.06
CA SER A 559 18.55 -11.84 14.57
C SER A 559 17.55 -10.81 15.09
N ILE A 560 16.51 -10.53 14.30
CA ILE A 560 15.45 -9.60 14.70
C ILE A 560 14.45 -10.34 15.60
N ASP A 561 14.40 -9.97 16.87
CA ASP A 561 13.50 -10.55 17.89
C ASP A 561 12.11 -9.91 17.84
N LYS A 562 12.08 -8.59 17.61
CA LYS A 562 10.86 -7.81 17.42
C LYS A 562 11.09 -6.85 16.25
N LYS A 563 10.30 -6.96 15.19
CA LYS A 563 10.39 -6.02 14.05
C LYS A 563 9.95 -4.63 14.49
N ALA A 564 10.71 -3.60 14.09
CA ALA A 564 10.31 -2.22 14.31
C ALA A 564 9.09 -1.87 13.43
N THR A 565 8.15 -1.12 13.99
CA THR A 565 6.97 -0.61 13.29
C THR A 565 6.98 0.92 13.29
N CYS A 566 6.00 1.54 12.64
CA CYS A 566 5.90 3.00 12.63
C CYS A 566 5.37 3.60 13.94
N THR A 567 5.07 2.76 14.94
CA THR A 567 4.60 3.17 16.26
C THR A 567 5.48 2.62 17.39
N GLU A 568 6.13 1.47 17.18
CA GLU A 568 6.91 0.76 18.19
C GLU A 568 8.33 0.47 17.71
N THR A 569 9.31 0.57 18.60
CA THR A 569 10.69 0.16 18.32
C THR A 569 10.76 -1.37 18.19
N GLY A 570 11.69 -1.82 17.36
CA GLY A 570 12.09 -3.22 17.26
C GLY A 570 13.24 -3.54 18.19
N ILE A 571 13.60 -4.81 18.27
CA ILE A 571 14.70 -5.35 19.07
C ILE A 571 15.42 -6.40 18.23
N LYS A 572 16.75 -6.41 18.25
CA LYS A 572 17.59 -7.48 17.71
C LYS A 572 18.61 -7.93 18.76
N SER A 573 18.98 -9.20 18.75
CA SER A 573 20.00 -9.75 19.67
C SER A 573 20.76 -10.91 19.03
N ILE A 574 21.84 -11.35 19.69
CA ILE A 574 22.62 -12.52 19.28
C ILE A 574 22.18 -13.72 20.10
N HIS A 575 21.79 -14.80 19.41
CA HIS A 575 21.30 -16.03 20.04
C HIS A 575 22.38 -17.12 20.09
N CYS A 576 22.33 -17.93 21.14
CA CYS A 576 23.13 -19.14 21.24
C CYS A 576 22.57 -20.23 20.30
N LYS A 577 23.37 -20.73 19.36
CA LYS A 577 23.05 -21.82 18.42
C LYS A 577 22.57 -23.11 19.11
N ARG A 578 22.91 -23.31 20.38
CA ARG A 578 22.60 -24.54 21.13
C ARG A 578 21.35 -24.44 22.00
N CYS A 579 21.07 -23.28 22.60
CA CYS A 579 20.03 -23.16 23.63
C CYS A 579 19.12 -21.94 23.51
N GLY A 580 19.31 -21.08 22.50
CA GLY A 580 18.48 -19.88 22.30
C GLY A 580 18.64 -18.77 23.35
N ALA A 581 19.56 -18.92 24.31
CA ALA A 581 19.93 -17.81 25.20
C ALA A 581 20.36 -16.59 24.39
N GLN A 582 20.09 -15.39 24.89
CA GLN A 582 20.31 -14.12 24.19
C GLN A 582 21.41 -13.31 24.87
N LYS A 583 22.17 -12.55 24.07
CA LYS A 583 23.07 -11.49 24.53
C LYS A 583 23.09 -10.32 23.55
N ASN A 584 23.68 -9.19 23.98
CA ASN A 584 23.88 -8.00 23.15
C ASN A 584 22.58 -7.51 22.50
N SER A 585 21.54 -7.29 23.31
CA SER A 585 20.25 -6.80 22.82
C SER A 585 20.35 -5.31 22.43
N GLU A 586 19.90 -4.97 21.23
CA GLU A 586 19.91 -3.62 20.67
C GLU A 586 18.51 -3.20 20.21
N ILE A 587 18.18 -1.92 20.43
CA ILE A 587 16.94 -1.30 19.98
C ILE A 587 17.05 -0.97 18.49
N VAL A 588 16.09 -1.45 17.70
CA VAL A 588 15.90 -1.04 16.31
C VAL A 588 14.90 0.11 16.28
N ASN A 589 15.35 1.28 15.81
CA ASN A 589 14.50 2.47 15.75
C ASN A 589 13.24 2.25 14.90
N LYS A 590 12.18 2.98 15.24
CA LYS A 590 10.88 2.94 14.54
C LYS A 590 11.07 3.22 13.05
N ILE A 591 10.34 2.51 12.20
CA ILE A 591 10.30 2.80 10.76
C ILE A 591 9.39 4.01 10.53
N GLY A 592 9.85 5.03 9.79
CA GLY A 592 9.07 6.25 9.56
C GLY A 592 7.68 5.97 8.94
N HIS A 593 6.69 6.83 9.20
CA HIS A 593 5.39 6.71 8.55
C HIS A 593 5.52 6.94 7.03
N MET A 594 4.91 6.05 6.24
CA MET A 594 4.71 6.22 4.80
C MET A 594 3.23 6.50 4.53
N TYR A 595 2.91 7.65 3.96
CA TYR A 595 1.53 8.09 3.76
C TYR A 595 1.08 7.95 2.29
N LYS A 596 -0.07 7.32 2.07
CA LYS A 596 -0.80 7.32 0.80
C LYS A 596 -1.81 8.48 0.79
N LYS A 597 -1.84 9.22 -0.32
CA LYS A 597 -2.73 10.37 -0.50
C LYS A 597 -4.03 9.94 -1.17
N THR A 598 -5.17 10.29 -0.57
CA THR A 598 -6.52 10.07 -1.10
C THR A 598 -7.24 11.40 -1.26
N VAL A 599 -7.94 11.58 -2.39
CA VAL A 599 -8.67 12.82 -2.71
C VAL A 599 -10.16 12.52 -2.84
N SER A 600 -10.96 13.13 -1.96
CA SER A 600 -12.40 13.27 -2.16
C SER A 600 -12.64 14.59 -2.89
N LYS A 601 -13.19 14.53 -4.11
CA LYS A 601 -13.41 15.72 -4.95
C LYS A 601 -14.49 16.62 -4.34
N ALA A 602 -14.31 17.93 -4.48
CA ALA A 602 -15.36 18.89 -4.16
C ALA A 602 -16.46 18.86 -5.24
N THR A 603 -17.71 18.99 -4.81
CA THR A 603 -18.89 19.14 -5.69
C THR A 603 -19.44 20.55 -5.56
N LYS A 604 -20.47 20.93 -6.30
CA LYS A 604 -21.12 22.25 -6.19
C LYS A 604 -21.61 22.56 -4.76
N GLU A 605 -22.00 21.54 -3.99
CA GLU A 605 -22.70 21.71 -2.71
C GLU A 605 -21.90 21.18 -1.51
N LYS A 606 -20.79 20.46 -1.75
CA LYS A 606 -20.01 19.81 -0.69
C LYS A 606 -18.53 19.98 -0.91
N ASN A 607 -17.83 20.33 0.17
CA ASN A 607 -16.37 20.36 0.22
C ASN A 607 -15.78 18.98 -0.06
N GLY A 608 -14.66 18.97 -0.76
CA GLY A 608 -13.76 17.83 -0.86
C GLY A 608 -12.71 17.84 0.25
N LYS A 609 -11.86 16.81 0.27
CA LYS A 609 -10.76 16.68 1.24
C LYS A 609 -9.60 15.90 0.66
N ILE A 610 -8.39 16.31 1.04
CA ILE A 610 -7.16 15.57 0.80
C ILE A 610 -6.75 14.95 2.14
N VAL A 611 -6.75 13.62 2.18
CA VAL A 611 -6.36 12.83 3.36
C VAL A 611 -5.07 12.08 3.04
N GLU A 612 -4.14 12.11 3.97
CA GLU A 612 -2.94 11.26 3.98
C GLU A 612 -3.16 10.15 4.99
N GLU A 613 -3.18 8.90 4.54
CA GLU A 613 -3.33 7.71 5.39
C GLU A 613 -2.00 6.96 5.43
N CYS A 614 -1.50 6.65 6.63
CA CYS A 614 -0.31 5.81 6.76
C CYS A 614 -0.61 4.39 6.24
N VAL A 615 0.17 3.91 5.28
CA VAL A 615 -0.03 2.58 4.66
C VAL A 615 0.16 1.44 5.66
N TYR A 616 0.88 1.69 6.77
CA TYR A 616 1.19 0.69 7.79
C TYR A 616 0.25 0.73 8.99
N CYS A 617 -0.13 1.91 9.48
CA CYS A 617 -0.93 2.03 10.73
C CYS A 617 -2.31 2.67 10.56
N ARG A 618 -2.72 2.99 9.32
CA ARG A 618 -4.03 3.60 9.01
C ARG A 618 -4.33 4.91 9.74
N LYS A 619 -3.31 5.53 10.37
CA LYS A 619 -3.44 6.85 10.98
C LYS A 619 -3.70 7.87 9.89
N ASN A 620 -4.85 8.52 9.99
CA ASN A 620 -5.31 9.52 9.04
C ASN A 620 -4.85 10.91 9.47
N LYS A 621 -4.34 11.68 8.51
CA LYS A 621 -4.05 13.10 8.65
C LYS A 621 -4.80 13.85 7.55
N ILE A 622 -5.76 14.69 7.94
CA ILE A 622 -6.38 15.62 6.99
C ILE A 622 -5.32 16.66 6.65
N LYS A 623 -4.89 16.69 5.39
CA LYS A 623 -3.87 17.63 4.93
C LYS A 623 -4.51 18.96 4.54
N SER A 624 -5.63 18.91 3.82
CA SER A 624 -6.34 20.11 3.38
C SER A 624 -7.79 19.85 3.00
N VAL A 625 -8.62 20.88 3.17
CA VAL A 625 -10.01 20.93 2.70
C VAL A 625 -10.03 21.55 1.31
N ILE A 626 -10.80 20.95 0.40
CA ILE A 626 -11.05 21.51 -0.94
C ILE A 626 -12.44 22.14 -0.91
N TYR A 627 -12.50 23.47 -0.79
CA TYR A 627 -13.78 24.17 -0.65
C TYR A 627 -14.60 24.09 -1.94
N HIS A 628 -15.93 23.89 -1.81
CA HIS A 628 -16.82 23.83 -2.97
C HIS A 628 -16.83 25.16 -3.74
N PRO A 629 -17.09 25.13 -5.07
CA PRO A 629 -17.25 26.34 -5.86
C PRO A 629 -18.53 27.08 -5.45
N GLU A 630 -18.38 28.35 -5.16
CA GLU A 630 -19.44 29.23 -4.66
C GLU A 630 -19.98 30.12 -5.79
N MET A 631 -19.09 30.84 -6.47
CA MET A 631 -19.48 31.92 -7.39
C MET A 631 -18.67 31.90 -8.69
N ILE A 632 -19.34 32.26 -9.79
CA ILE A 632 -18.70 32.55 -11.09
C ILE A 632 -18.71 34.06 -11.32
N THR A 633 -17.55 34.64 -11.61
CA THR A 633 -17.41 36.03 -12.04
C THR A 633 -16.93 36.10 -13.49
N LEU A 634 -17.59 36.95 -14.30
CA LEU A 634 -17.16 37.26 -15.65
C LEU A 634 -16.45 38.61 -15.67
N SER A 635 -15.37 38.74 -16.44
CA SER A 635 -14.70 40.05 -16.62
C SER A 635 -15.62 41.10 -17.23
N LYS A 636 -16.65 40.66 -17.96
CA LYS A 636 -17.70 41.51 -18.53
C LYS A 636 -18.93 40.68 -18.85
N GLU A 637 -20.08 41.10 -18.33
CA GLU A 637 -21.36 40.43 -18.59
C GLU A 637 -22.05 40.92 -19.86
N THR A 638 -21.70 42.13 -20.32
CA THR A 638 -22.29 42.75 -21.52
C THR A 638 -21.24 43.34 -22.45
N PHE A 639 -21.22 42.88 -23.70
CA PHE A 639 -20.39 43.41 -24.77
C PHE A 639 -21.23 44.21 -25.77
N THR A 640 -20.59 45.10 -26.52
CA THR A 640 -21.21 45.76 -27.68
C THR A 640 -20.73 45.06 -28.94
N TYR A 641 -21.66 44.75 -29.84
CA TYR A 641 -21.34 44.13 -31.12
C TYR A 641 -20.36 45.01 -31.93
N ASN A 642 -19.20 44.43 -32.25
CA ASN A 642 -18.12 45.05 -33.00
C ASN A 642 -17.61 44.20 -34.17
N GLY A 643 -18.26 43.06 -34.44
CA GLY A 643 -17.84 42.14 -35.50
C GLY A 643 -16.74 41.14 -35.12
N SER A 644 -16.25 41.10 -33.87
CA SER A 644 -15.28 40.11 -33.38
C SER A 644 -15.90 39.13 -32.38
N VAL A 645 -15.27 37.96 -32.21
CA VAL A 645 -15.68 36.97 -31.20
C VAL A 645 -15.45 37.55 -29.80
N GLN A 646 -16.47 37.48 -28.94
CA GLN A 646 -16.46 37.98 -27.56
C GLN A 646 -16.48 36.81 -26.58
N LYS A 647 -15.46 36.68 -25.74
CA LYS A 647 -15.37 35.67 -24.68
C LYS A 647 -14.87 36.33 -23.40
N PRO A 648 -15.73 36.59 -22.39
CA PRO A 648 -15.29 37.16 -21.12
C PRO A 648 -14.37 36.19 -20.38
N LYS A 649 -13.34 36.71 -19.70
CA LYS A 649 -12.52 35.90 -18.79
C LYS A 649 -13.40 35.43 -17.63
N VAL A 650 -13.28 34.15 -17.29
CA VAL A 650 -14.05 33.50 -16.21
C VAL A 650 -13.14 33.34 -15.00
N THR A 651 -13.66 33.69 -13.84
CA THR A 651 -13.06 33.44 -12.52
C THR A 651 -14.06 32.65 -11.68
N ILE A 652 -13.59 31.62 -10.98
CA ILE A 652 -14.43 30.81 -10.07
C ILE A 652 -13.91 31.01 -8.66
N TRP A 653 -14.80 31.29 -7.72
CA TRP A 653 -14.48 31.48 -6.31
C TRP A 653 -14.97 30.28 -5.52
N GLY A 654 -14.13 29.75 -4.63
CA GLY A 654 -14.51 28.74 -3.65
C GLY A 654 -15.21 29.35 -2.44
N ALA A 655 -15.88 28.52 -1.64
CA ALA A 655 -16.62 28.94 -0.44
C ALA A 655 -15.73 29.60 0.64
N ASN A 656 -14.41 29.39 0.57
CA ASN A 656 -13.43 30.08 1.41
C ASN A 656 -13.03 31.48 0.90
N GLY A 657 -13.66 31.98 -0.16
CA GLY A 657 -13.33 33.27 -0.77
C GLY A 657 -12.05 33.26 -1.61
N GLN A 658 -11.43 32.11 -1.88
CA GLN A 658 -10.25 32.01 -2.75
C GLN A 658 -10.61 31.63 -4.19
N ILE A 659 -9.80 32.07 -5.14
CA ILE A 659 -9.98 31.72 -6.55
C ILE A 659 -9.59 30.26 -6.77
N ILE A 660 -10.50 29.48 -7.36
CA ILE A 660 -10.21 28.12 -7.80
C ILE A 660 -9.28 28.18 -9.00
N ASN A 661 -8.18 27.42 -8.93
CA ASN A 661 -7.19 27.37 -10.00
C ASN A 661 -7.81 26.80 -11.29
N LYS A 662 -7.43 27.38 -12.44
CA LYS A 662 -7.87 26.95 -13.78
C LYS A 662 -7.59 25.48 -14.08
N SER A 663 -6.58 24.86 -13.48
CA SER A 663 -6.32 23.42 -13.63
C SER A 663 -7.46 22.53 -13.13
N ASN A 664 -8.39 23.07 -12.33
CA ASN A 664 -9.54 22.34 -11.80
C ASN A 664 -10.84 22.58 -12.59
N TYR A 665 -10.83 23.30 -13.71
CA TYR A 665 -12.02 23.43 -14.55
C TYR A 665 -11.71 23.78 -16.00
N ILE A 666 -12.61 23.36 -16.90
CA ILE A 666 -12.61 23.72 -18.32
C ILE A 666 -13.77 24.68 -18.57
N VAL A 667 -13.50 25.78 -19.27
CA VAL A 667 -14.53 26.76 -19.67
C VAL A 667 -14.95 26.51 -21.11
N LYS A 668 -16.25 26.26 -21.32
CA LYS A 668 -16.86 26.10 -22.65
C LYS A 668 -17.84 27.23 -22.92
N TYR A 669 -17.71 27.88 -24.07
CA TYR A 669 -18.65 28.91 -24.54
C TYR A 669 -19.57 28.31 -25.59
N SER A 670 -20.84 28.72 -25.59
CA SER A 670 -21.76 28.41 -26.70
C SER A 670 -21.20 28.90 -28.04
N SER A 671 -21.56 28.22 -29.14
CA SER A 671 -21.14 28.66 -30.47
C SER A 671 -21.72 30.03 -30.84
N GLY A 672 -21.08 30.71 -31.78
CA GLY A 672 -21.63 31.94 -32.36
C GLY A 672 -21.47 33.22 -31.53
N CYS A 673 -20.63 33.24 -30.48
CA CYS A 673 -20.28 34.39 -29.60
C CYS A 673 -19.69 35.64 -30.31
N LYS A 674 -20.07 35.88 -31.56
CA LYS A 674 -19.74 37.02 -32.39
C LYS A 674 -20.97 37.89 -32.65
N LYS A 675 -22.16 37.29 -32.78
CA LYS A 675 -23.41 37.99 -33.16
C LYS A 675 -24.10 38.58 -31.93
N VAL A 676 -25.05 39.51 -32.11
CA VAL A 676 -25.92 39.97 -31.02
C VAL A 676 -26.73 38.79 -30.49
N GLY A 677 -26.74 38.59 -29.17
CA GLY A 677 -27.29 37.37 -28.56
C GLY A 677 -26.99 37.24 -27.08
N THR A 678 -27.62 36.27 -26.43
CA THR A 678 -27.26 35.80 -25.08
C THR A 678 -26.55 34.46 -25.21
N TYR A 679 -25.37 34.34 -24.62
CA TYR A 679 -24.47 33.19 -24.77
C TYR A 679 -24.21 32.52 -23.42
N LYS A 680 -24.26 31.19 -23.39
CA LYS A 680 -24.03 30.40 -22.19
C LYS A 680 -22.54 30.10 -22.05
N VAL A 681 -22.03 30.22 -20.84
CA VAL A 681 -20.70 29.77 -20.42
C VAL A 681 -20.89 28.59 -19.48
N THR A 682 -20.32 27.44 -19.83
CA THR A 682 -20.38 26.20 -19.03
C THR A 682 -19.00 25.91 -18.46
N ILE A 683 -18.94 25.75 -17.15
CA ILE A 683 -17.74 25.42 -16.40
C ILE A 683 -17.84 23.93 -16.07
N LEU A 684 -16.90 23.13 -16.56
CA LEU A 684 -16.79 21.70 -16.29
C LEU A 684 -15.66 21.48 -15.28
N PHE A 685 -15.97 21.03 -14.08
CA PHE A 685 -14.97 20.80 -13.05
C PHE A 685 -14.19 19.50 -13.30
N ILE A 686 -12.87 19.57 -13.08
CA ILE A 686 -11.90 18.48 -13.26
C ILE A 686 -10.91 18.47 -12.08
N GLY A 687 -9.98 17.50 -12.06
CA GLY A 687 -8.98 17.40 -11.00
C GLY A 687 -9.60 17.14 -9.64
N ASN A 688 -9.38 18.06 -8.69
CA ASN A 688 -9.89 17.96 -7.31
C ASN A 688 -11.38 18.33 -7.18
N TYR A 689 -12.04 18.68 -8.28
CA TYR A 689 -13.43 19.09 -8.31
C TYR A 689 -14.22 18.22 -9.30
N SER A 690 -15.54 18.21 -9.16
CA SER A 690 -16.45 17.46 -10.02
C SER A 690 -17.76 18.20 -10.24
N GLY A 691 -18.47 17.86 -11.33
CA GLY A 691 -19.73 18.49 -11.70
C GLY A 691 -19.58 19.65 -12.68
N LYS A 692 -20.62 20.48 -12.80
CA LYS A 692 -20.67 21.60 -13.75
C LYS A 692 -21.45 22.79 -13.21
N MET A 693 -21.05 24.00 -13.60
CA MET A 693 -21.81 25.23 -13.38
C MET A 693 -22.04 25.96 -14.71
N LYS A 694 -23.04 26.84 -14.74
CA LYS A 694 -23.39 27.63 -15.93
C LYS A 694 -23.62 29.07 -15.56
N THR A 695 -23.21 29.98 -16.43
CA THR A 695 -23.56 31.41 -16.40
C THR A 695 -23.83 31.90 -17.83
N GLU A 696 -24.24 33.15 -18.00
CA GLU A 696 -24.48 33.74 -19.31
C GLU A 696 -23.93 35.16 -19.44
N PHE A 697 -23.62 35.56 -20.68
CA PHE A 697 -23.27 36.95 -21.03
C PHE A 697 -24.00 37.37 -22.29
N LYS A 698 -24.10 38.69 -22.51
CA LYS A 698 -24.86 39.25 -23.64
C LYS A 698 -23.97 40.07 -24.56
N ILE A 699 -24.18 39.93 -25.85
CA ILE A 699 -23.63 40.84 -26.86
C ILE A 699 -24.80 41.71 -27.34
N LEU A 700 -24.76 42.99 -27.01
CA LEU A 700 -25.78 43.99 -27.33
C LEU A 700 -25.54 44.59 -28.72
N PRO A 701 -26.59 45.04 -29.43
CA PRO A 701 -26.40 45.78 -30.68
C PRO A 701 -25.68 47.12 -30.43
N PRO A 702 -25.00 47.68 -31.44
CA PRO A 702 -24.28 48.93 -31.27
C PRO A 702 -25.23 50.07 -30.99
N LYS A 703 -24.92 50.86 -29.96
CA LYS A 703 -25.66 52.08 -29.60
C LYS A 703 -25.63 53.08 -30.77
N THR A 704 -26.73 53.82 -30.92
CA THR A 704 -26.78 55.04 -31.74
C THR A 704 -27.09 56.23 -30.86
N ASN A 705 -26.76 57.43 -31.35
CA ASN A 705 -27.08 58.69 -30.69
C ASN A 705 -27.94 59.55 -31.61
N ILE A 706 -28.82 60.35 -31.00
CA ILE A 706 -29.60 61.35 -31.74
C ILE A 706 -28.62 62.43 -32.23
N ARG A 707 -28.43 62.51 -33.55
CA ARG A 707 -27.54 63.47 -34.19
C ARG A 707 -28.15 64.86 -34.12
N LYS A 708 -29.37 65.03 -34.61
CA LYS A 708 -30.07 66.33 -34.65
C LYS A 708 -31.50 66.20 -34.13
N VAL A 709 -31.94 67.23 -33.41
CA VAL A 709 -33.33 67.48 -33.05
C VAL A 709 -33.70 68.83 -33.63
N SER A 710 -34.74 68.90 -34.45
CA SER A 710 -35.17 70.15 -35.09
C SER A 710 -36.68 70.26 -35.17
N ARG A 711 -37.19 71.49 -35.09
CA ARG A 711 -38.61 71.79 -35.29
C ARG A 711 -38.96 71.71 -36.77
N THR A 712 -40.17 71.27 -37.06
CA THR A 712 -40.77 71.25 -38.41
C THR A 712 -42.22 71.72 -38.29
N LEU A 713 -42.84 72.10 -39.42
CA LEU A 713 -44.25 72.54 -39.45
C LEU A 713 -45.20 71.56 -38.73
N ASN A 714 -44.89 70.26 -38.83
CA ASN A 714 -45.74 69.15 -38.40
C ASN A 714 -45.22 68.38 -37.16
N GLY A 715 -44.22 68.91 -36.43
CA GLY A 715 -43.71 68.26 -35.20
C GLY A 715 -42.20 68.40 -34.98
N ILE A 716 -41.64 67.56 -34.11
CA ILE A 716 -40.20 67.53 -33.80
C ILE A 716 -39.52 66.39 -34.58
N LYS A 717 -38.59 66.72 -35.47
CA LYS A 717 -37.81 65.75 -36.25
C LYS A 717 -36.52 65.37 -35.53
N LEU A 718 -36.32 64.08 -35.38
CA LEU A 718 -35.12 63.43 -34.84
C LEU A 718 -34.37 62.76 -35.99
N THR A 719 -33.04 62.89 -36.02
CA THR A 719 -32.18 62.13 -36.95
C THR A 719 -31.03 61.47 -36.20
N TRP A 720 -30.55 60.32 -36.69
CA TRP A 720 -29.44 59.56 -36.12
C TRP A 720 -28.67 58.81 -37.20
N ASN A 721 -27.56 58.17 -36.82
CA ASN A 721 -26.72 57.40 -37.76
C ASN A 721 -27.20 55.95 -37.88
N LYS A 722 -27.10 55.39 -39.09
CA LYS A 722 -27.40 53.98 -39.38
C LYS A 722 -26.49 53.06 -38.55
N LYS A 723 -27.05 51.96 -38.04
CA LYS A 723 -26.32 50.96 -37.26
C LYS A 723 -26.74 49.54 -37.66
N PRO A 724 -25.86 48.53 -37.54
CA PRO A 724 -26.22 47.13 -37.83
C PRO A 724 -27.13 46.58 -36.74
N CYS A 725 -28.45 46.78 -36.91
CA CYS A 725 -29.51 46.43 -35.97
C CYS A 725 -30.76 45.92 -36.73
N SER A 726 -31.80 45.49 -36.01
CA SER A 726 -33.12 45.24 -36.62
C SER A 726 -33.96 46.51 -36.68
N GLY A 727 -33.70 47.48 -35.80
CA GLY A 727 -34.43 48.74 -35.80
C GLY A 727 -34.12 49.62 -34.59
N TYR A 728 -34.96 50.63 -34.39
CA TYR A 728 -34.78 51.66 -33.37
C TYR A 728 -36.00 51.78 -32.47
N LYS A 729 -35.78 51.99 -31.17
CA LYS A 729 -36.81 52.35 -30.19
C LYS A 729 -36.57 53.76 -29.69
N ILE A 730 -37.58 54.61 -29.86
CA ILE A 730 -37.51 56.03 -29.49
C ILE A 730 -38.34 56.23 -28.23
N TYR A 731 -37.71 56.81 -27.23
CA TYR A 731 -38.31 57.13 -25.95
C TYR A 731 -38.36 58.65 -25.79
N ARG A 732 -39.45 59.14 -25.21
CA ARG A 732 -39.68 60.56 -24.94
C ARG A 732 -40.12 60.74 -23.49
N LYS A 733 -39.62 61.78 -22.83
CA LYS A 733 -40.24 62.32 -21.62
C LYS A 733 -40.69 63.76 -21.83
N THR A 734 -41.68 64.16 -21.05
CA THR A 734 -42.27 65.50 -21.04
C THR A 734 -41.94 66.18 -19.73
N GLY A 735 -41.19 67.30 -19.76
CA GLY A 735 -40.70 67.95 -18.54
C GLY A 735 -39.90 66.99 -17.63
N ASN A 736 -40.37 66.82 -16.39
CA ASN A 736 -39.76 65.97 -15.36
C ASN A 736 -40.33 64.54 -15.31
N SER A 737 -41.23 64.16 -16.22
CA SER A 737 -41.79 62.80 -16.26
C SER A 737 -40.77 61.71 -16.64
N SER A 738 -41.17 60.45 -16.47
CA SER A 738 -40.42 59.28 -16.92
C SER A 738 -40.44 59.14 -18.45
N TYR A 739 -39.43 58.48 -19.01
CA TYR A 739 -39.36 58.20 -20.44
C TYR A 739 -40.37 57.13 -20.84
N LYS A 740 -41.23 57.44 -21.82
CA LYS A 740 -42.17 56.50 -22.44
C LYS A 740 -41.73 56.15 -23.85
N LEU A 741 -41.92 54.90 -24.27
CA LEU A 741 -41.69 54.48 -25.65
C LEU A 741 -42.73 55.14 -26.55
N VAL A 742 -42.29 55.91 -27.55
CA VAL A 742 -43.19 56.64 -28.46
C VAL A 742 -43.17 56.08 -29.87
N LYS A 743 -42.10 55.40 -30.28
CA LYS A 743 -42.04 54.74 -31.60
C LYS A 743 -41.08 53.56 -31.61
N ILE A 744 -41.50 52.50 -32.29
CA ILE A 744 -40.62 51.42 -32.76
C ILE A 744 -40.50 51.55 -34.27
N ILE A 745 -39.25 51.59 -34.74
CA ILE A 745 -38.89 51.57 -36.16
C ILE A 745 -38.36 50.18 -36.44
N THR A 746 -38.99 49.47 -37.38
CA THR A 746 -38.69 48.06 -37.71
C THR A 746 -37.75 47.89 -38.90
N ARG A 747 -37.42 48.98 -39.59
CA ARG A 747 -36.49 48.98 -40.73
C ARG A 747 -35.19 49.71 -40.34
N PRO A 748 -34.03 49.05 -40.35
CA PRO A 748 -32.77 49.66 -39.92
C PRO A 748 -32.23 50.73 -40.89
N SER A 749 -32.79 50.82 -42.10
CA SER A 749 -32.50 51.91 -43.05
C SER A 749 -33.14 53.25 -42.64
N VAL A 750 -34.22 53.23 -41.85
CA VAL A 750 -34.94 54.44 -41.44
C VAL A 750 -34.20 55.12 -40.29
N CYS A 751 -33.53 56.24 -40.60
CA CYS A 751 -32.67 56.96 -39.67
C CYS A 751 -33.23 58.32 -39.22
N SER A 752 -34.54 58.52 -39.37
CA SER A 752 -35.23 59.71 -38.88
C SER A 752 -36.67 59.40 -38.43
N TYR A 753 -37.20 60.24 -37.56
CA TYR A 753 -38.58 60.17 -37.08
C TYR A 753 -39.08 61.56 -36.73
N THR A 754 -40.30 61.89 -37.15
CA THR A 754 -40.97 63.13 -36.75
C THR A 754 -42.05 62.79 -35.73
N ASP A 755 -41.86 63.25 -34.49
CA ASP A 755 -42.88 63.16 -33.46
C ASP A 755 -43.93 64.25 -33.68
N ARG A 756 -45.09 63.83 -34.18
CA ARG A 756 -46.24 64.71 -34.46
C ARG A 756 -47.20 64.82 -33.28
N SER A 757 -47.00 64.03 -32.24
CA SER A 757 -47.90 63.95 -31.06
C SER A 757 -47.59 65.01 -30.00
N ILE A 758 -46.83 66.04 -30.37
CA ILE A 758 -46.34 67.07 -29.45
C ILE A 758 -47.23 68.30 -29.50
N LYS A 759 -47.52 68.87 -28.32
CA LYS A 759 -48.23 70.14 -28.19
C LYS A 759 -47.29 71.31 -28.45
N LYS A 760 -47.79 72.37 -29.12
CA LYS A 760 -47.05 73.60 -29.43
C LYS A 760 -47.14 74.62 -28.27
N ASP A 761 -46.92 74.18 -27.04
CA ASP A 761 -47.27 74.90 -25.79
C ASP A 761 -46.06 75.15 -24.86
N ARG A 762 -44.89 75.47 -25.43
CA ARG A 762 -43.59 75.67 -24.72
C ARG A 762 -43.06 74.45 -23.94
N THR A 763 -43.81 73.36 -23.88
CA THR A 763 -43.41 72.11 -23.22
C THR A 763 -42.05 71.61 -23.72
N LYS A 764 -41.16 71.27 -22.79
CA LYS A 764 -39.85 70.67 -23.08
C LYS A 764 -40.01 69.16 -23.29
N TYR A 765 -39.71 68.71 -24.50
CA TYR A 765 -39.65 67.29 -24.85
C TYR A 765 -38.20 66.82 -24.88
N THR A 766 -37.91 65.72 -24.22
CA THR A 766 -36.57 65.12 -24.20
C THR A 766 -36.60 63.71 -24.74
N TYR A 767 -35.75 63.42 -25.71
CA TYR A 767 -35.72 62.16 -26.43
C TYR A 767 -34.47 61.34 -26.14
N ARG A 768 -34.64 60.02 -26.15
CA ARG A 768 -33.57 59.02 -26.13
C ARG A 768 -33.88 57.95 -27.18
N ILE A 769 -32.84 57.33 -27.70
CA ILE A 769 -32.94 56.26 -28.70
C ILE A 769 -32.14 55.04 -28.26
N LYS A 770 -32.66 53.86 -28.57
CA LYS A 770 -31.94 52.58 -28.49
C LYS A 770 -31.99 51.89 -29.85
N THR A 771 -30.94 51.15 -30.19
CA THR A 771 -31.03 50.15 -31.25
C THR A 771 -31.52 48.83 -30.65
N TYR A 772 -32.19 48.00 -31.43
CA TYR A 772 -32.54 46.64 -31.01
C TYR A 772 -32.25 45.62 -32.11
N LYS A 773 -32.06 44.36 -31.70
CA LYS A 773 -31.96 43.21 -32.60
C LYS A 773 -32.92 42.12 -32.16
N SER A 774 -33.66 41.56 -33.10
CA SER A 774 -34.46 40.36 -32.86
C SER A 774 -33.60 39.12 -33.12
N VAL A 775 -33.53 38.22 -32.14
CA VAL A 775 -32.81 36.94 -32.19
C VAL A 775 -33.80 35.84 -31.81
N GLY A 776 -34.37 35.17 -32.81
CA GLY A 776 -35.55 34.32 -32.62
C GLY A 776 -36.72 35.13 -32.06
N LYS A 777 -37.39 34.61 -31.02
CA LYS A 777 -38.50 35.29 -30.31
C LYS A 777 -38.04 36.40 -29.34
N LYS A 778 -36.74 36.56 -29.09
CA LYS A 778 -36.20 37.51 -28.09
C LYS A 778 -35.72 38.81 -28.73
N VAL A 779 -35.96 39.94 -28.07
CA VAL A 779 -35.47 41.27 -28.47
C VAL A 779 -34.36 41.72 -27.52
N ILE A 780 -33.18 42.02 -28.07
CA ILE A 780 -32.02 42.53 -27.31
C ILE A 780 -31.80 44.00 -27.69
N GLU A 781 -31.76 44.88 -26.69
CA GLU A 781 -31.58 46.33 -26.88
C GLU A 781 -30.14 46.77 -26.58
N SER A 782 -29.71 47.86 -27.22
CA SER A 782 -28.46 48.54 -26.87
C SER A 782 -28.56 49.28 -25.54
N LYS A 783 -27.42 49.73 -25.03
CA LYS A 783 -27.38 50.81 -24.05
C LYS A 783 -28.12 52.04 -24.59
N THR A 784 -28.75 52.80 -23.69
CA THR A 784 -29.53 54.00 -24.03
C THR A 784 -28.64 55.13 -24.55
N SER A 785 -29.14 55.90 -25.52
CA SER A 785 -28.47 57.12 -25.97
C SER A 785 -28.41 58.18 -24.88
N GLU A 786 -27.54 59.16 -25.09
CA GLU A 786 -27.68 60.44 -24.39
C GLU A 786 -29.04 61.08 -24.73
N SER A 787 -29.54 61.90 -23.81
CA SER A 787 -30.79 62.63 -23.99
C SER A 787 -30.58 63.90 -24.81
N LYS A 788 -31.48 64.17 -25.76
CA LYS A 788 -31.56 65.48 -26.43
C LYS A 788 -32.92 66.11 -26.25
N GLY A 789 -32.92 67.34 -25.73
CA GLY A 789 -34.12 68.11 -25.45
C GLY A 789 -34.37 69.21 -26.47
N ILE A 790 -35.64 69.53 -26.70
CA ILE A 790 -36.07 70.73 -27.44
C ILE A 790 -37.38 71.25 -26.82
N SER A 791 -37.50 72.57 -26.69
CA SER A 791 -38.74 73.28 -26.36
C SER A 791 -39.21 74.07 -27.58
N TRP A 792 -40.33 74.79 -27.53
CA TRP A 792 -40.64 75.85 -28.50
C TRP A 792 -40.30 77.21 -27.88
N SER A 793 -39.59 78.07 -28.62
CA SER A 793 -39.42 79.48 -28.25
C SER A 793 -40.60 80.29 -28.79
N LYS A 794 -40.81 81.51 -28.26
CA LYS A 794 -41.76 82.48 -28.83
C LYS A 794 -41.59 82.62 -30.33
#